data_AF-A0A955J8F1-F1
#
_entry.id   AF-A0A955J8F1-F1
#
_cell.length_a   1.000
_cell.length_b   1.000
_cell.length_c   1.000
_cell.angle_alpha   90.00
_cell.angle_beta   90.00
_cell.angle_gamma   90.00
#
_symmetry.space_group_name_H-M   'P 1'
#
loop_
_entity.id
_entity.type
_entity.pdbx_description
1 polymer ?
#
loop_
_entity_poly.entity_id
_entity_poly.type
_entity_poly.pdbx_seq_one_letter_code
_entity_poly.pdbx_strand_id
1 'polypeptide(L)'
;MRRDQMGSFVDERGARRQTPLKPLWLGNLRGMPVGNGRLWVGRGDMFGTKDELFRAQVDAKGQVRGYTIASRNKNPELLGGSDRMTLTQEVLYLGQHVIDVERMRRLPSLPVEPTTRVVPAEGMLLVVSAPSTLIALRRAGARVVGTPAYTGPAAESGEGVVVEMDGTVHEGPWTLADAVADDAEDGTYARSDVALALAADGKVAFAGPAASGVDALWNLADMELGAAYATLVKAAVRARDVALAQRYLAEAGARGSREDVSESVLRDLDKLASAAKAPKVKSALVEKAKASEQEALAARRARLAAARDTADGTTDWDWTAEVLPRWVGEFGADDAARDRVRAQLPDVVKPPEAFDPRAWLALADACTWITFTEVDAESKSGVHLRLARKAWREDLYGFTTGPLMVVSALTHPQRVTPGLAAGELLCRRLEELLGPSVDPQSAAVPIPLHIYEDKDSYVAAATEGARGSWRELAKRSVGFYDPNQDISRLFLDSEPTRDRGGERYWSTFLHELTHHWCDRHLSKGGGATVTPGYWVVEGIAECMSDHEVDLRGRKLVPLDAQLPRLDILAGLAPKDALPWDALFDMPQVALGQLTRRKPVQASSWWKLDQGYQLDGVNLFYLQSGAVCQYLLFAHGDNGAALKSLVRAWYDGSYKPGMVKEVTGLAPDELGKRVLAFCRQCRDGKLPADATK
;
A
#
# COMPACT_ATOMS: atom_id res chain seq x y z
N MET A 1 -19.81 -16.50 25.72
CA MET A 1 -19.70 -16.10 24.30
C MET A 1 -20.92 -16.62 23.56
N ARG A 2 -21.82 -15.73 23.13
CA ARG A 2 -22.91 -16.06 22.21
C ARG A 2 -22.83 -15.10 21.02
N ARG A 3 -22.80 -15.67 19.81
CA ARG A 3 -23.16 -15.02 18.55
C ARG A 3 -24.61 -14.55 18.69
N ASP A 4 -24.86 -13.24 18.80
CA ASP A 4 -26.17 -12.64 18.57
C ASP A 4 -26.03 -11.11 18.49
N GLN A 5 -25.65 -10.60 17.33
CA GLN A 5 -26.04 -9.27 16.82
C GLN A 5 -26.11 -9.34 15.28
N MET A 6 -27.04 -10.16 14.77
CA MET A 6 -27.73 -9.85 13.53
C MET A 6 -29.12 -9.42 13.96
N GLY A 7 -29.55 -8.22 13.56
CA GLY A 7 -30.93 -7.78 13.79
C GLY A 7 -31.89 -8.78 13.16
N SER A 8 -32.56 -9.57 14.00
CA SER A 8 -33.71 -10.38 13.59
C SER A 8 -34.95 -9.66 14.08
N PHE A 9 -35.80 -9.22 13.15
CA PHE A 9 -37.15 -8.81 13.49
C PHE A 9 -37.94 -10.07 13.83
N VAL A 10 -38.52 -10.09 15.03
CA VAL A 10 -39.51 -11.08 15.46
C VAL A 10 -40.86 -10.42 15.23
N ASP A 11 -41.71 -11.03 14.40
CA ASP A 11 -43.10 -10.57 14.27
C ASP A 11 -43.90 -10.90 15.54
N GLU A 12 -45.09 -10.31 15.68
CA GLU A 12 -45.97 -10.51 16.84
C GLU A 12 -46.42 -11.97 17.08
N ARG A 13 -45.98 -12.94 16.25
CA ARG A 13 -46.28 -14.37 16.36
C ARG A 13 -45.06 -15.24 16.62
N GLY A 14 -43.87 -14.66 16.84
CA GLY A 14 -42.71 -15.40 17.37
C GLY A 14 -42.02 -16.36 16.40
N ALA A 15 -42.27 -16.28 15.08
CA ALA A 15 -41.65 -17.17 14.10
C ALA A 15 -40.42 -16.52 13.41
N ARG A 16 -39.22 -17.11 13.58
CA ARG A 16 -38.03 -16.74 12.80
C ARG A 16 -38.17 -17.26 11.36
N ARG A 17 -38.53 -16.39 10.40
CA ARG A 17 -38.39 -16.65 8.96
C ARG A 17 -37.23 -15.85 8.38
N GLN A 18 -36.22 -16.54 7.85
CA GLN A 18 -35.31 -15.95 6.86
C GLN A 18 -36.08 -15.83 5.54
N THR A 19 -36.62 -14.65 5.27
CA THR A 19 -37.23 -14.37 3.96
C THR A 19 -36.11 -13.92 3.04
N PRO A 20 -35.81 -14.62 1.93
CA PRO A 20 -34.91 -14.08 0.93
C PRO A 20 -35.50 -12.76 0.41
N LEU A 21 -34.70 -11.70 0.36
CA LEU A 21 -35.08 -10.43 -0.26
C LEU A 21 -35.48 -10.73 -1.71
N LYS A 22 -36.80 -10.70 -2.00
CA LYS A 22 -37.30 -10.82 -3.37
C LYS A 22 -36.81 -9.59 -4.16
N PRO A 23 -36.41 -9.73 -5.44
CA PRO A 23 -35.98 -8.63 -6.30
C PRO A 23 -37.03 -7.53 -6.56
N LEU A 24 -38.24 -7.68 -6.01
CA LEU A 24 -39.40 -6.81 -6.23
C LEU A 24 -39.38 -5.49 -5.43
N TRP A 25 -38.42 -5.28 -4.52
CA TRP A 25 -38.32 -4.06 -3.70
C TRP A 25 -37.44 -2.94 -4.29
N LEU A 26 -36.91 -3.11 -5.50
CA LEU A 26 -36.11 -2.09 -6.19
C LEU A 26 -36.95 -0.97 -6.85
N GLY A 27 -38.29 -1.08 -6.87
CA GLY A 27 -39.18 -0.16 -7.59
C GLY A 27 -39.18 1.30 -7.13
N ASN A 28 -38.71 1.60 -5.91
CA ASN A 28 -38.58 2.96 -5.38
C ASN A 28 -37.12 3.43 -5.21
N LEU A 29 -36.15 2.65 -5.68
CA LEU A 29 -34.74 3.00 -5.57
C LEU A 29 -34.30 3.79 -6.80
N ARG A 30 -33.97 5.08 -6.62
CA ARG A 30 -33.13 5.81 -7.58
C ARG A 30 -31.68 5.34 -7.39
N GLY A 31 -31.35 4.20 -7.99
CA GLY A 31 -30.01 3.61 -7.94
C GLY A 31 -29.40 3.47 -9.33
N MET A 32 -28.08 3.62 -9.42
CA MET A 32 -27.32 3.38 -10.64
C MET A 32 -26.46 2.12 -10.47
N PRO A 33 -26.45 1.18 -11.43
CA PRO A 33 -25.55 0.03 -11.41
C PRO A 33 -24.10 0.46 -11.67
N VAL A 34 -23.14 -0.16 -10.98
CA VAL A 34 -21.70 0.08 -11.13
C VAL A 34 -21.00 -1.21 -11.56
N GLY A 35 -20.20 -1.13 -12.63
CA GLY A 35 -19.47 -2.29 -13.19
C GLY A 35 -20.38 -3.39 -13.74
N ASN A 36 -19.96 -4.65 -13.68
CA ASN A 36 -20.68 -5.85 -14.15
C ASN A 36 -21.97 -6.19 -13.36
N GLY A 37 -22.74 -5.19 -12.90
CA GLY A 37 -24.05 -5.36 -12.26
C GLY A 37 -24.02 -5.80 -10.79
N ARG A 38 -22.86 -5.75 -10.11
CA ARG A 38 -22.69 -6.27 -8.74
C ARG A 38 -22.75 -5.23 -7.63
N LEU A 39 -22.80 -3.95 -7.97
CA LEU A 39 -22.72 -2.87 -7.02
C LEU A 39 -23.75 -1.79 -7.32
N TRP A 40 -24.50 -1.39 -6.28
CA TRP A 40 -25.57 -0.41 -6.37
C TRP A 40 -25.35 0.66 -5.31
N VAL A 41 -25.38 1.93 -5.72
CA VAL A 41 -25.46 3.06 -4.79
C VAL A 41 -26.79 3.77 -5.06
N GLY A 42 -27.54 4.03 -4.00
CA GLY A 42 -28.84 4.68 -4.12
C GLY A 42 -29.25 5.41 -2.86
N ARG A 43 -30.19 6.33 -3.04
CA ARG A 43 -30.94 6.97 -1.95
C ARG A 43 -32.30 6.30 -1.89
N GLY A 44 -32.73 5.89 -0.71
CA GLY A 44 -34.03 5.25 -0.56
C GLY A 44 -34.24 4.64 0.80
N ASP A 45 -35.44 4.12 0.96
CA ASP A 45 -35.91 3.50 2.19
C ASP A 45 -35.60 1.99 2.14
N MET A 46 -34.32 1.62 2.35
CA MET A 46 -33.93 0.20 2.34
C MET A 46 -34.31 -0.51 3.66
N PHE A 47 -34.46 0.23 4.77
CA PHE A 47 -34.63 -0.33 6.12
C PHE A 47 -35.74 0.34 6.99
N GLY A 48 -36.64 1.13 6.41
CA GLY A 48 -37.73 1.82 7.12
C GLY A 48 -37.38 3.23 7.61
N THR A 49 -36.25 3.79 7.19
CA THR A 49 -35.76 5.13 7.55
C THR A 49 -35.66 6.00 6.30
N LYS A 50 -36.43 7.10 6.27
CA LYS A 50 -36.28 8.14 5.24
C LYS A 50 -34.91 8.81 5.41
N ASP A 51 -34.21 9.02 4.29
CA ASP A 51 -32.90 9.70 4.16
C ASP A 51 -31.67 8.87 4.54
N GLU A 52 -31.47 7.73 3.86
CA GLU A 52 -30.20 7.00 3.87
C GLU A 52 -29.55 6.93 2.48
N LEU A 53 -28.22 6.99 2.47
CA LEU A 53 -27.37 6.63 1.35
C LEU A 53 -26.80 5.24 1.64
N PHE A 54 -27.00 4.28 0.74
CA PHE A 54 -26.55 2.90 0.93
C PHE A 54 -25.73 2.40 -0.26
N ARG A 55 -24.88 1.42 0.03
CA ARG A 55 -24.17 0.55 -0.91
C ARG A 55 -24.83 -0.82 -0.84
N ALA A 56 -25.19 -1.42 -1.97
CA ALA A 56 -25.59 -2.82 -2.04
C ALA A 56 -24.61 -3.60 -2.91
N GLN A 57 -24.03 -4.67 -2.36
CA GLN A 57 -23.13 -5.57 -3.05
C GLN A 57 -23.78 -6.94 -3.23
N VAL A 58 -23.71 -7.50 -4.44
CA VAL A 58 -24.16 -8.86 -4.74
C VAL A 58 -22.98 -9.82 -4.55
N ASP A 59 -23.09 -10.75 -3.62
CA ASP A 59 -22.05 -11.77 -3.40
C ASP A 59 -22.05 -12.84 -4.49
N ALA A 60 -21.06 -13.74 -4.46
CA ALA A 60 -20.91 -14.81 -5.45
C ALA A 60 -22.12 -15.78 -5.51
N LYS A 61 -23.00 -15.76 -4.50
CA LYS A 61 -24.22 -16.57 -4.41
C LYS A 61 -25.47 -15.78 -4.84
N GLY A 62 -25.32 -14.55 -5.32
CA GLY A 62 -26.42 -13.68 -5.70
C GLY A 62 -27.11 -13.00 -4.50
N GLN A 63 -26.58 -13.10 -3.29
CA GLN A 63 -27.17 -12.43 -2.12
C GLN A 63 -26.76 -10.96 -2.09
N VAL A 64 -27.74 -10.08 -1.90
CA VAL A 64 -27.51 -8.64 -1.76
C VAL A 64 -27.15 -8.34 -0.29
N ARG A 65 -25.98 -7.75 -0.06
CA ARG A 65 -25.56 -7.17 1.22
C ARG A 65 -25.63 -5.65 1.13
N GLY A 66 -26.50 -5.04 1.92
CA GLY A 66 -26.62 -3.59 2.06
C GLY A 66 -25.71 -3.05 3.16
N TYR A 67 -25.08 -1.91 2.91
CA TYR A 67 -24.26 -1.15 3.85
C TYR A 67 -24.73 0.29 3.84
N THR A 68 -25.14 0.83 4.98
CA THR A 68 -25.46 2.25 5.11
C THR A 68 -24.15 3.05 5.05
N ILE A 69 -24.02 3.88 4.02
CA ILE A 69 -22.89 4.82 3.81
C ILE A 69 -23.15 6.07 4.65
N ALA A 70 -24.37 6.60 4.56
CA ALA A 70 -24.82 7.78 5.29
C ALA A 70 -26.24 7.62 5.82
N SER A 71 -26.49 8.16 7.00
CA SER A 71 -27.77 8.28 7.69
C SER A 71 -27.73 9.48 8.64
N ARG A 72 -28.83 9.76 9.35
CA ARG A 72 -28.84 10.83 10.37
C ARG A 72 -27.75 10.66 11.45
N ASN A 73 -27.33 9.43 11.72
CA ASN A 73 -26.39 9.10 12.77
C ASN A 73 -25.01 8.68 12.24
N LYS A 74 -24.84 8.58 10.92
CA LYS A 74 -23.60 8.14 10.28
C LYS A 74 -23.35 9.02 9.07
N ASN A 75 -22.27 9.80 9.06
CA ASN A 75 -21.93 10.69 7.94
C ASN A 75 -23.11 11.56 7.43
N PRO A 76 -23.89 12.23 8.32
CA PRO A 76 -25.12 12.93 7.94
C PRO A 76 -24.92 14.06 6.93
N GLU A 77 -23.73 14.65 6.86
CA GLU A 77 -23.34 15.65 5.88
C GLU A 77 -23.44 15.16 4.43
N LEU A 78 -23.22 13.86 4.19
CA LEU A 78 -23.36 13.27 2.85
C LEU A 78 -24.81 13.31 2.39
N LEU A 79 -25.78 13.35 3.31
CA LEU A 79 -27.20 13.47 2.97
C LEU A 79 -27.53 14.86 2.40
N GLY A 80 -26.84 15.91 2.85
CA GLY A 80 -27.07 17.30 2.43
C GLY A 80 -26.64 17.62 1.00
N GLY A 81 -25.67 16.87 0.44
CA GLY A 81 -25.20 17.02 -0.94
C GLY A 81 -25.90 16.11 -1.96
N SER A 82 -26.88 15.31 -1.52
CA SER A 82 -27.35 14.14 -2.28
C SER A 82 -28.23 14.46 -3.49
N ASP A 83 -28.72 15.69 -3.63
CA ASP A 83 -29.53 16.09 -4.78
C ASP A 83 -28.71 16.20 -6.09
N ARG A 84 -27.37 16.20 -5.98
CA ARG A 84 -26.41 16.19 -7.10
C ARG A 84 -25.50 14.97 -7.01
N MET A 85 -26.08 13.79 -7.22
CA MET A 85 -25.35 12.54 -7.27
C MET A 85 -24.95 12.19 -8.71
N THR A 86 -23.69 11.88 -8.95
CA THR A 86 -23.19 11.33 -10.23
C THR A 86 -22.27 10.17 -9.95
N LEU A 87 -22.44 9.07 -10.68
CA LEU A 87 -21.72 7.82 -10.44
C LEU A 87 -21.00 7.39 -11.71
N THR A 88 -19.73 7.03 -11.56
CA THR A 88 -18.89 6.39 -12.58
C THR A 88 -18.63 4.94 -12.17
N GLN A 89 -17.82 4.20 -12.93
CA GLN A 89 -17.45 2.83 -12.54
C GLN A 89 -16.64 2.77 -11.23
N GLU A 90 -15.83 3.79 -10.96
CA GLU A 90 -14.87 3.77 -9.83
C GLU A 90 -15.19 4.83 -8.76
N VAL A 91 -15.92 5.89 -9.12
CA VAL A 91 -16.09 7.08 -8.28
C VAL A 91 -17.54 7.56 -8.22
N LEU A 92 -17.97 7.92 -7.01
CA LEU A 92 -19.25 8.54 -6.67
C LEU A 92 -19.03 9.99 -6.28
N TYR A 93 -19.71 10.89 -6.99
CA TYR A 93 -19.81 12.31 -6.67
C TYR A 93 -21.11 12.57 -5.94
N LEU A 94 -21.02 13.27 -4.81
CA LEU A 94 -22.14 13.60 -3.95
C LEU A 94 -21.98 15.02 -3.41
N GLY A 95 -22.53 16.00 -4.12
CA GLY A 95 -22.30 17.42 -3.80
C GLY A 95 -20.82 17.80 -3.92
N GLN A 96 -20.16 18.13 -2.80
CA GLN A 96 -18.73 18.46 -2.72
C GLN A 96 -17.84 17.25 -2.37
N HIS A 97 -18.43 16.06 -2.29
CA HIS A 97 -17.75 14.85 -1.88
C HIS A 97 -17.44 13.96 -3.09
N VAL A 98 -16.24 13.40 -3.09
CA VAL A 98 -15.79 12.42 -4.08
C VAL A 98 -15.46 11.14 -3.31
N ILE A 99 -16.00 10.01 -3.74
CA ILE A 99 -15.90 8.74 -3.03
C ILE A 99 -15.42 7.68 -4.02
N ASP A 100 -14.31 7.01 -3.71
CA ASP A 100 -13.89 5.76 -4.34
C ASP A 100 -14.91 4.68 -3.95
N VAL A 101 -15.66 4.20 -4.94
CA VAL A 101 -16.81 3.31 -4.78
C VAL A 101 -16.39 1.87 -4.52
N GLU A 102 -15.20 1.48 -4.99
CA GLU A 102 -14.65 0.16 -4.74
C GLU A 102 -14.20 0.06 -3.29
N ARG A 103 -13.36 1.02 -2.87
CA ARG A 103 -12.74 1.08 -1.53
C ARG A 103 -13.62 1.72 -0.47
N MET A 104 -14.75 2.30 -0.87
CA MET A 104 -15.63 3.10 -0.01
C MET A 104 -14.88 4.18 0.77
N ARG A 105 -13.88 4.77 0.11
CA ARG A 105 -13.02 5.80 0.68
C ARG A 105 -13.39 7.16 0.14
N ARG A 106 -13.56 8.14 1.01
CA ARG A 106 -13.67 9.53 0.58
C ARG A 106 -12.30 10.00 0.05
N LEU A 107 -12.29 10.55 -1.15
CA LEU A 107 -11.10 11.17 -1.72
C LEU A 107 -10.95 12.61 -1.20
N PRO A 108 -9.71 13.15 -1.10
CA PRO A 108 -9.50 14.54 -0.75
C PRO A 108 -10.37 15.45 -1.61
N SER A 109 -11.11 16.36 -0.98
CA SER A 109 -11.89 17.37 -1.69
C SER A 109 -10.92 18.28 -2.45
N LEU A 110 -11.01 18.31 -3.78
CA LEU A 110 -10.27 19.29 -4.56
C LEU A 110 -10.86 20.68 -4.31
N PRO A 111 -10.04 21.74 -4.26
CA PRO A 111 -10.48 23.12 -4.06
C PRO A 111 -11.16 23.70 -5.33
N VAL A 112 -11.91 22.90 -6.06
CA VAL A 112 -12.63 23.32 -7.25
C VAL A 112 -14.09 23.40 -6.87
N GLU A 113 -14.66 24.61 -6.90
CA GLU A 113 -16.11 24.75 -6.86
C GLU A 113 -16.70 23.97 -8.05
N PRO A 114 -17.52 22.93 -7.83
CA PRO A 114 -18.07 22.14 -8.92
C PRO A 114 -19.15 22.97 -9.61
N THR A 115 -18.77 23.79 -10.57
CA THR A 115 -19.68 24.80 -11.10
C THR A 115 -20.65 24.25 -12.14
N THR A 116 -20.43 23.13 -12.86
CA THR A 116 -21.52 22.61 -13.72
C THR A 116 -21.49 21.15 -14.18
N ARG A 117 -20.34 20.49 -14.39
CA ARG A 117 -20.35 19.12 -14.96
C ARG A 117 -19.06 18.34 -14.68
N VAL A 118 -19.20 17.07 -14.33
CA VAL A 118 -18.10 16.10 -14.28
C VAL A 118 -18.28 15.13 -15.45
N VAL A 119 -17.22 14.89 -16.22
CA VAL A 119 -17.22 13.95 -17.35
C VAL A 119 -16.26 12.81 -17.03
N PRO A 120 -16.74 11.56 -16.89
CA PRO A 120 -15.85 10.41 -16.79
C PRO A 120 -15.09 10.19 -18.11
N ALA A 121 -13.77 9.97 -18.01
CA ALA A 121 -12.91 9.52 -19.11
C ALA A 121 -12.16 8.25 -18.67
N GLU A 122 -11.61 7.48 -19.61
CA GLU A 122 -10.85 6.27 -19.27
C GLU A 122 -9.55 6.64 -18.55
N GLY A 123 -9.35 6.15 -17.33
CA GLY A 123 -8.15 6.41 -16.52
C GLY A 123 -8.00 7.85 -15.99
N MET A 124 -8.96 8.74 -16.24
CA MET A 124 -8.93 10.15 -15.83
C MET A 124 -10.32 10.67 -15.49
N LEU A 125 -10.37 11.71 -14.66
CA LEU A 125 -11.59 12.48 -14.44
C LEU A 125 -11.45 13.88 -15.02
N LEU A 126 -12.40 14.29 -15.85
CA LEU A 126 -12.49 15.66 -16.34
C LEU A 126 -13.49 16.45 -15.48
N VAL A 127 -13.00 17.45 -14.75
CA VAL A 127 -13.84 18.42 -14.01
C VAL A 127 -13.93 19.70 -14.82
N VAL A 128 -15.15 20.11 -15.16
CA VAL A 128 -15.39 21.40 -15.80
C VAL A 128 -15.48 22.47 -14.71
N SER A 129 -14.46 23.32 -14.59
CA SER A 129 -14.42 24.40 -13.57
C SER A 129 -15.09 25.70 -14.05
N ALA A 130 -15.28 25.84 -15.36
CA ALA A 130 -16.04 26.90 -16.05
C ALA A 130 -16.49 26.37 -17.43
N PRO A 131 -17.45 27.00 -18.13
CA PRO A 131 -17.93 26.54 -19.45
C PRO A 131 -16.85 26.28 -20.51
N SER A 132 -15.65 26.86 -20.34
CA SER A 132 -14.50 26.74 -21.24
C SER A 132 -13.23 26.17 -20.58
N THR A 133 -13.29 25.69 -19.34
CA THR A 133 -12.08 25.22 -18.61
C THR A 133 -12.28 23.78 -18.14
N LEU A 134 -11.47 22.88 -18.72
CA LEU A 134 -11.37 21.47 -18.36
C LEU A 134 -10.15 21.26 -17.47
N ILE A 135 -10.37 20.74 -16.25
CA ILE A 135 -9.29 20.25 -15.39
C ILE A 135 -9.26 18.74 -15.53
N ALA A 136 -8.19 18.21 -16.11
CA ALA A 136 -7.92 16.78 -16.12
C ALA A 136 -7.30 16.38 -14.79
N LEU A 137 -7.96 15.47 -14.08
CA LEU A 137 -7.45 14.84 -12.87
C LEU A 137 -6.96 13.45 -13.25
N ARG A 138 -5.64 13.31 -13.24
CA ARG A 138 -4.94 12.04 -13.40
C ARG A 138 -5.07 11.22 -12.11
N ARG A 139 -4.92 9.89 -12.22
CA ARG A 139 -4.80 8.99 -11.05
C ARG A 139 -3.83 9.57 -10.01
N ALA A 140 -4.29 9.70 -8.77
CA ALA A 140 -3.43 9.98 -7.63
C ALA A 140 -2.36 8.88 -7.53
N GLY A 141 -1.13 9.19 -7.95
CA GLY A 141 -0.02 8.23 -8.03
C GLY A 141 1.00 8.50 -9.14
N ALA A 142 0.63 9.25 -10.19
CA ALA A 142 1.58 9.61 -11.24
C ALA A 142 2.46 10.79 -10.82
N ARG A 143 3.57 10.51 -10.12
CA ARG A 143 4.70 11.47 -10.01
C ARG A 143 5.48 11.43 -11.31
N VAL A 144 5.52 12.55 -12.05
CA VAL A 144 6.58 12.84 -13.01
C VAL A 144 7.42 13.94 -12.39
N VAL A 145 8.35 13.56 -11.51
CA VAL A 145 9.51 14.39 -11.16
C VAL A 145 10.62 13.43 -10.75
N GLY A 146 11.51 13.14 -11.67
CA GLY A 146 12.77 12.46 -11.41
C GLY A 146 13.83 13.14 -12.25
N THR A 147 14.97 13.46 -11.64
CA THR A 147 16.19 13.85 -12.36
C THR A 147 16.57 12.70 -13.31
N PRO A 148 17.07 12.95 -14.53
CA PRO A 148 17.52 11.89 -15.43
C PRO A 148 18.46 10.91 -14.71
N ALA A 149 18.18 9.61 -14.81
CA ALA A 149 18.91 8.54 -14.11
C ALA A 149 20.18 8.11 -14.88
N TYR A 150 20.84 9.05 -15.57
CA TYR A 150 22.06 8.75 -16.31
C TYR A 150 22.97 9.98 -16.46
N THR A 151 24.26 9.81 -16.11
CA THR A 151 25.35 10.78 -16.34
C THR A 151 26.58 10.12 -16.97
N GLY A 152 26.47 8.90 -17.52
CA GLY A 152 27.57 8.32 -18.28
C GLY A 152 27.82 9.09 -19.59
N PRO A 153 28.96 8.85 -20.27
CA PRO A 153 29.28 9.54 -21.51
C PRO A 153 28.31 9.08 -22.60
N ALA A 154 27.21 9.81 -22.76
CA ALA A 154 26.25 9.58 -23.82
C ALA A 154 26.99 9.60 -25.16
N ALA A 155 26.75 8.61 -26.01
CA ALA A 155 26.98 8.84 -27.42
C ALA A 155 26.08 10.02 -27.82
N GLU A 156 26.68 11.14 -28.20
CA GLU A 156 25.93 12.34 -28.59
C GLU A 156 25.10 12.09 -29.85
N SER A 157 25.45 11.07 -30.63
CA SER A 157 24.75 10.64 -31.83
C SER A 157 24.80 9.12 -32.04
N GLY A 158 23.80 8.56 -32.69
CA GLY A 158 23.73 7.15 -33.06
C GLY A 158 22.74 6.89 -34.19
N GLU A 159 22.51 5.61 -34.51
CA GLU A 159 21.47 5.15 -35.42
C GLU A 159 20.67 4.07 -34.69
N GLY A 160 19.34 4.14 -34.75
CA GLY A 160 18.46 3.16 -34.11
C GLY A 160 17.07 3.73 -33.84
N VAL A 161 16.60 3.62 -32.59
CA VAL A 161 15.24 4.02 -32.19
C VAL A 161 15.31 5.05 -31.07
N VAL A 162 14.57 6.16 -31.19
CA VAL A 162 14.33 7.12 -30.10
C VAL A 162 12.86 7.06 -29.71
N VAL A 163 12.58 7.00 -28.42
CA VAL A 163 11.24 7.09 -27.83
C VAL A 163 11.17 8.33 -26.96
N GLU A 164 10.27 9.24 -27.28
CA GLU A 164 10.02 10.46 -26.52
C GLU A 164 9.19 10.19 -25.25
N MET A 165 9.14 11.15 -24.34
CA MET A 165 8.39 11.08 -23.07
C MET A 165 6.88 10.94 -23.26
N ASP A 166 6.36 11.36 -24.40
CA ASP A 166 4.95 11.18 -24.77
C ASP A 166 4.67 9.82 -25.42
N GLY A 167 5.70 9.01 -25.68
CA GLY A 167 5.63 7.69 -26.30
C GLY A 167 5.83 7.69 -27.82
N THR A 168 6.09 8.84 -28.45
CA THR A 168 6.38 8.92 -29.89
C THR A 168 7.68 8.18 -30.21
N VAL A 169 7.67 7.36 -31.27
CA VAL A 169 8.80 6.52 -31.70
C VAL A 169 9.36 7.02 -33.02
N HIS A 170 10.68 7.22 -33.05
CA HIS A 170 11.44 7.62 -34.24
C HIS A 170 12.48 6.56 -34.58
N GLU A 171 12.58 6.18 -35.84
CA GLU A 171 13.62 5.27 -36.35
C GLU A 171 14.59 6.03 -37.26
N GLY A 172 15.89 5.78 -37.12
CA GLY A 172 16.92 6.36 -37.97
C GLY A 172 18.10 6.96 -37.20
N PRO A 173 18.87 7.88 -37.81
CA PRO A 173 19.92 8.60 -37.12
C PRO A 173 19.32 9.52 -36.06
N TRP A 174 19.97 9.60 -34.91
CA TRP A 174 19.55 10.47 -33.81
C TRP A 174 20.74 11.13 -33.14
N THR A 175 20.53 12.33 -32.62
CA THR A 175 21.48 13.13 -31.84
C THR A 175 20.79 13.64 -30.58
N LEU A 176 21.44 13.53 -29.42
CA LEU A 176 20.89 13.96 -28.12
C LEU A 176 21.59 15.22 -27.63
N ALA A 177 20.81 16.29 -27.42
CA ALA A 177 21.29 17.58 -26.92
C ALA A 177 20.64 17.95 -25.58
N ASP A 178 21.27 18.85 -24.81
CA ASP A 178 20.66 19.36 -23.56
C ASP A 178 19.44 20.25 -23.82
N ALA A 179 19.44 20.94 -24.96
CA ALA A 179 18.32 21.70 -25.48
C ALA A 179 18.38 21.65 -27.02
N VAL A 180 17.21 21.66 -27.67
CA VAL A 180 17.09 21.67 -29.13
C VAL A 180 16.72 23.09 -29.57
N ALA A 181 17.49 23.65 -30.50
CA ALA A 181 17.18 24.94 -31.10
C ALA A 181 16.08 24.77 -32.16
N ASP A 182 15.33 25.85 -32.45
CA ASP A 182 14.25 25.85 -33.45
C ASP A 182 14.74 25.43 -34.87
N ASP A 183 16.04 25.55 -35.14
CA ASP A 183 16.71 25.23 -36.40
C ASP A 183 17.58 23.96 -36.34
N ALA A 184 17.38 23.11 -35.33
CA ALA A 184 18.13 21.86 -35.21
C ALA A 184 17.85 20.92 -36.40
N GLU A 185 18.87 20.13 -36.77
CA GLU A 185 18.74 19.12 -37.83
C GLU A 185 17.73 18.03 -37.43
N ASP A 186 16.97 17.51 -38.40
CA ASP A 186 16.07 16.38 -38.23
C ASP A 186 16.80 15.21 -37.54
N GLY A 187 16.19 14.64 -36.50
CA GLY A 187 16.80 13.61 -35.67
C GLY A 187 17.58 14.15 -34.47
N THR A 188 17.53 15.45 -34.18
CA THR A 188 18.07 16.02 -32.94
C THR A 188 16.98 16.12 -31.87
N TYR A 189 17.21 15.54 -30.69
CA TYR A 189 16.24 15.48 -29.60
C TYR A 189 16.81 16.06 -28.30
N ALA A 190 15.95 16.72 -27.52
CA ALA A 190 16.32 17.22 -26.20
C ALA A 190 16.31 16.06 -25.21
N ARG A 191 17.35 15.93 -24.38
CA ARG A 191 17.43 14.87 -23.36
C ARG A 191 16.26 14.88 -22.38
N SER A 192 15.68 16.04 -22.12
CA SER A 192 14.49 16.18 -21.27
C SER A 192 13.25 15.50 -21.86
N ASP A 193 13.22 15.35 -23.18
CA ASP A 193 12.04 14.93 -23.93
C ASP A 193 12.18 13.47 -24.40
N VAL A 194 13.34 12.85 -24.22
CA VAL A 194 13.59 11.45 -24.59
C VAL A 194 13.44 10.53 -23.38
N ALA A 195 12.56 9.53 -23.51
CA ALA A 195 12.42 8.46 -22.53
C ALA A 195 13.48 7.35 -22.74
N LEU A 196 13.78 7.00 -23.99
CA LEU A 196 14.69 5.92 -24.35
C LEU A 196 15.34 6.18 -25.71
N ALA A 197 16.62 5.89 -25.87
CA ALA A 197 17.26 5.72 -27.17
C ALA A 197 17.97 4.37 -27.23
N LEU A 198 17.69 3.61 -28.28
CA LEU A 198 18.32 2.33 -28.60
C LEU A 198 19.20 2.49 -29.84
N ALA A 199 20.38 1.89 -29.81
CA ALA A 199 21.19 1.70 -31.01
C ALA A 199 20.56 0.65 -31.94
N ALA A 200 21.03 0.59 -33.19
CA ALA A 200 20.53 -0.34 -34.21
C ALA A 200 20.69 -1.82 -33.81
N ASP A 201 21.66 -2.15 -32.94
CA ASP A 201 21.83 -3.49 -32.37
C ASP A 201 20.89 -3.77 -31.18
N GLY A 202 19.99 -2.84 -30.86
CA GLY A 202 18.99 -2.93 -29.80
C GLY A 202 19.50 -2.59 -28.41
N LYS A 203 20.77 -2.18 -28.28
CA LYS A 203 21.34 -1.80 -26.98
C LYS A 203 20.87 -0.43 -26.52
N VAL A 204 20.69 -0.25 -25.21
CA VAL A 204 20.34 1.05 -24.62
C VAL A 204 21.52 2.02 -24.79
N ALA A 205 21.31 3.08 -25.56
CA ALA A 205 22.29 4.15 -25.77
C ALA A 205 22.01 5.37 -24.87
N PHE A 206 20.73 5.62 -24.56
CA PHE A 206 20.30 6.61 -23.60
C PHE A 206 19.00 6.18 -22.94
N ALA A 207 18.78 6.62 -21.71
CA ALA A 207 17.52 6.47 -21.01
C ALA A 207 17.23 7.70 -20.16
N GLY A 208 15.98 8.17 -20.21
CA GLY A 208 15.46 9.19 -19.32
C GLY A 208 15.27 8.66 -17.89
N PRO A 209 14.39 9.29 -17.07
CA PRO A 209 14.04 8.77 -15.75
C PRO A 209 13.63 7.29 -15.83
N ALA A 210 14.09 6.48 -14.87
CA ALA A 210 14.02 5.02 -14.94
C ALA A 210 12.61 4.51 -15.32
N ALA A 211 11.56 4.97 -14.65
CA ALA A 211 10.18 4.55 -14.94
C ALA A 211 9.77 4.83 -16.39
N SER A 212 10.11 6.01 -16.93
CA SER A 212 9.81 6.37 -18.32
C SER A 212 10.59 5.54 -19.32
N GLY A 213 11.89 5.29 -19.07
CA GLY A 213 12.72 4.48 -19.96
C GLY A 213 12.27 3.01 -20.03
N VAL A 214 11.87 2.45 -18.88
CA VAL A 214 11.35 1.08 -18.79
C VAL A 214 9.99 0.98 -19.47
N ASP A 215 9.09 1.93 -19.25
CA ASP A 215 7.79 1.96 -19.95
C ASP A 215 7.97 2.11 -21.46
N ALA A 216 8.87 2.99 -21.92
CA ALA A 216 9.20 3.17 -23.33
C ALA A 216 9.71 1.87 -23.96
N LEU A 217 10.61 1.15 -23.28
CA LEU A 217 11.15 -0.13 -23.75
C LEU A 217 10.06 -1.19 -23.91
N TRP A 218 9.16 -1.30 -22.93
CA TRP A 218 8.05 -2.25 -23.01
C TRP A 218 7.04 -1.88 -24.09
N ASN A 219 6.69 -0.60 -24.19
CA ASN A 219 5.77 -0.11 -25.20
C ASN A 219 6.32 -0.37 -26.60
N LEU A 220 7.61 -0.13 -26.83
CA LEU A 220 8.27 -0.45 -28.09
C LEU A 220 8.18 -1.95 -28.42
N ALA A 221 8.50 -2.81 -27.45
CA ALA A 221 8.41 -4.26 -27.61
C ALA A 221 6.96 -4.75 -27.84
N ASP A 222 5.98 -4.08 -27.25
CA ASP A 222 4.55 -4.34 -27.46
C ASP A 222 4.05 -3.83 -28.82
N MET A 223 4.54 -2.69 -29.30
CA MET A 223 4.24 -2.19 -30.65
C MET A 223 4.77 -3.15 -31.73
N GLU A 224 6.01 -3.62 -31.59
CA GLU A 224 6.62 -4.61 -32.50
C GLU A 224 5.79 -5.92 -32.52
N LEU A 225 5.36 -6.41 -31.36
CA LEU A 225 4.49 -7.57 -31.25
C LEU A 225 3.08 -7.31 -31.81
N GLY A 226 2.54 -6.11 -31.61
CA GLY A 226 1.28 -5.66 -32.20
C GLY A 226 1.31 -5.73 -33.73
N ALA A 227 2.37 -5.20 -34.35
CA ALA A 227 2.58 -5.26 -35.79
C ALA A 227 2.73 -6.70 -36.29
N ALA A 228 3.42 -7.56 -35.54
CA ALA A 228 3.49 -9.00 -35.84
C ALA A 228 2.10 -9.65 -35.79
N TYR A 229 1.28 -9.35 -34.77
CA TYR A 229 -0.10 -9.83 -34.69
C TYR A 229 -0.97 -9.33 -35.85
N ALA A 230 -0.84 -8.07 -36.26
CA ALA A 230 -1.54 -7.53 -37.43
C ALA A 230 -1.23 -8.35 -38.70
N THR A 231 0.03 -8.77 -38.87
CA THR A 231 0.44 -9.67 -39.95
C THR A 231 -0.14 -11.08 -39.77
N LEU A 232 -0.18 -11.60 -38.55
CA LEU A 232 -0.73 -12.92 -38.23
C LEU A 232 -2.25 -13.02 -38.46
N VAL A 233 -3.01 -11.93 -38.37
CA VAL A 233 -4.45 -11.91 -38.74
C VAL A 233 -4.63 -12.43 -40.18
N LYS A 234 -3.82 -11.93 -41.12
CA LYS A 234 -3.84 -12.37 -42.52
C LYS A 234 -3.51 -13.86 -42.67
N ALA A 235 -2.57 -14.37 -41.88
CA ALA A 235 -2.21 -15.79 -41.87
C ALA A 235 -3.37 -16.67 -41.37
N ALA A 236 -4.03 -16.27 -40.28
CA ALA A 236 -5.18 -16.96 -39.72
C ALA A 236 -6.41 -16.92 -40.66
N VAL A 237 -6.66 -15.78 -41.32
CA VAL A 237 -7.69 -15.65 -42.38
C VAL A 237 -7.41 -16.62 -43.54
N ARG A 238 -6.16 -16.72 -44.01
CA ARG A 238 -5.76 -17.70 -45.05
C ARG A 238 -5.92 -19.16 -44.61
N ALA A 239 -5.72 -19.43 -43.32
CA ALA A 239 -5.98 -20.73 -42.70
C ALA A 239 -7.48 -21.04 -42.54
N ARG A 240 -8.33 -20.02 -42.73
CA ARG A 240 -9.79 -20.05 -42.51
C ARG A 240 -10.19 -20.37 -41.06
N ASP A 241 -9.35 -19.96 -40.10
CA ASP A 241 -9.63 -20.09 -38.66
C ASP A 241 -10.10 -18.73 -38.11
N VAL A 242 -11.42 -18.57 -38.00
CA VAL A 242 -12.05 -17.30 -37.59
C VAL A 242 -11.71 -16.95 -36.14
N ALA A 243 -11.71 -17.94 -35.24
CA ALA A 243 -11.44 -17.71 -33.83
C ALA A 243 -9.99 -17.26 -33.61
N LEU A 244 -9.05 -17.92 -34.30
CA LEU A 244 -7.64 -17.53 -34.25
C LEU A 244 -7.41 -16.12 -34.83
N ALA A 245 -8.06 -15.79 -35.95
CA ALA A 245 -7.97 -14.47 -36.56
C ALA A 245 -8.55 -13.36 -35.67
N GLN A 246 -9.68 -13.61 -35.01
CA GLN A 246 -10.29 -12.69 -34.05
C GLN A 246 -9.40 -12.49 -32.81
N ARG A 247 -8.79 -13.56 -32.30
CA ARG A 247 -7.79 -13.46 -31.22
C ARG A 247 -6.62 -12.57 -31.64
N TYR A 248 -5.98 -12.84 -32.78
CA TYR A 248 -4.87 -12.02 -33.27
C TYR A 248 -5.26 -10.56 -33.52
N LEU A 249 -6.48 -10.31 -34.02
CA LEU A 249 -6.98 -8.94 -34.20
C LEU A 249 -7.19 -8.23 -32.86
N ALA A 250 -7.68 -8.94 -31.83
CA ALA A 250 -7.81 -8.39 -30.49
C ALA A 250 -6.44 -8.10 -29.85
N GLU A 251 -5.47 -9.01 -30.00
CA GLU A 251 -4.10 -8.83 -29.50
C GLU A 251 -3.37 -7.66 -30.19
N ALA A 252 -3.56 -7.49 -31.51
CA ALA A 252 -3.05 -6.34 -32.25
C ALA A 252 -3.69 -5.03 -31.77
N GLY A 253 -5.02 -5.03 -31.56
CA GLY A 253 -5.72 -3.84 -31.07
C GLY A 253 -5.38 -3.45 -29.63
N ALA A 254 -5.18 -4.43 -28.75
CA ALA A 254 -4.72 -4.18 -27.37
C ALA A 254 -3.31 -3.54 -27.32
N ARG A 255 -2.54 -3.61 -28.42
CA ARG A 255 -1.19 -3.07 -28.57
C ARG A 255 -1.10 -1.91 -29.57
N GLY A 256 -2.23 -1.33 -29.96
CA GLY A 256 -2.29 -0.16 -30.85
C GLY A 256 -2.17 -0.44 -32.35
N SER A 257 -1.83 -1.66 -32.77
CA SER A 257 -1.60 -2.03 -34.19
C SER A 257 -2.84 -2.54 -34.93
N ARG A 258 -4.05 -2.12 -34.53
CA ARG A 258 -5.27 -2.54 -35.23
C ARG A 258 -5.35 -1.97 -36.64
N GLU A 259 -4.92 -0.72 -36.80
CA GLU A 259 -5.00 0.03 -38.07
C GLU A 259 -4.04 -0.52 -39.13
N ASP A 260 -2.98 -1.22 -38.70
CA ASP A 260 -2.03 -1.92 -39.58
C ASP A 260 -2.67 -3.13 -40.29
N VAL A 261 -3.82 -3.60 -39.81
CA VAL A 261 -4.57 -4.68 -40.46
C VAL A 261 -5.32 -4.10 -41.66
N SER A 262 -4.83 -4.38 -42.87
CA SER A 262 -5.46 -3.89 -44.10
C SER A 262 -6.96 -4.17 -44.16
N GLU A 263 -7.74 -3.21 -44.66
CA GLU A 263 -9.19 -3.34 -44.81
C GLU A 263 -9.61 -4.58 -45.63
N SER A 264 -8.77 -5.02 -46.57
CA SER A 264 -9.00 -6.24 -47.34
C SER A 264 -9.04 -7.50 -46.46
N VAL A 265 -8.13 -7.59 -45.48
CA VAL A 265 -8.05 -8.73 -44.55
C VAL A 265 -9.21 -8.71 -43.57
N LEU A 266 -9.63 -7.54 -43.09
CA LEU A 266 -10.82 -7.38 -42.24
C LEU A 266 -12.09 -7.80 -43.00
N ARG A 267 -12.25 -7.36 -44.25
CA ARG A 267 -13.38 -7.78 -45.11
C ARG A 267 -13.39 -9.29 -45.35
N ASP A 268 -12.23 -9.91 -45.53
CA ASP A 268 -12.13 -11.37 -45.71
C ASP A 268 -12.43 -12.13 -44.41
N LEU A 269 -12.03 -11.60 -43.25
CA LEU A 269 -12.42 -12.14 -41.94
C LEU A 269 -13.93 -12.07 -41.75
N ASP A 270 -14.57 -10.92 -42.04
CA ASP A 270 -16.01 -10.75 -41.93
C ASP A 270 -16.78 -11.72 -42.83
N LYS A 271 -16.34 -11.88 -44.09
CA LYS A 271 -16.92 -12.86 -45.02
C LYS A 271 -16.79 -14.30 -44.51
N LEU A 272 -15.67 -14.65 -43.88
CA LEU A 272 -15.48 -15.99 -43.29
C LEU A 272 -16.38 -16.19 -42.07
N ALA A 273 -16.51 -15.17 -41.23
CA ALA A 273 -17.35 -15.20 -40.02
C ALA A 273 -18.86 -15.24 -40.36
N SER A 274 -19.27 -14.59 -41.45
CA SER A 274 -20.67 -14.55 -41.91
C SER A 274 -21.06 -15.69 -42.85
N ALA A 275 -20.16 -16.64 -43.14
CA ALA A 275 -20.44 -17.72 -44.06
C ALA A 275 -21.49 -18.69 -43.49
N ALA A 276 -22.50 -19.03 -44.29
CA ALA A 276 -23.60 -19.92 -43.88
C ALA A 276 -23.15 -21.34 -43.46
N LYS A 277 -21.93 -21.75 -43.87
CA LYS A 277 -21.29 -22.99 -43.44
C LYS A 277 -19.92 -22.68 -42.87
N ALA A 278 -19.58 -23.32 -41.76
CA ALA A 278 -18.27 -23.21 -41.15
C ALA A 278 -17.18 -23.58 -42.18
N PRO A 279 -16.17 -22.71 -42.39
CA PRO A 279 -15.12 -22.98 -43.36
C PRO A 279 -14.27 -24.18 -42.92
N LYS A 280 -13.80 -24.98 -43.89
CA LYS A 280 -12.85 -26.06 -43.62
C LYS A 280 -11.49 -25.45 -43.24
N VAL A 281 -11.16 -25.53 -41.95
CA VAL A 281 -9.87 -25.06 -41.39
C VAL A 281 -8.72 -25.82 -42.05
N LYS A 282 -7.69 -25.08 -42.47
CA LYS A 282 -6.46 -25.63 -43.05
C LYS A 282 -5.42 -25.81 -41.95
N SER A 283 -5.42 -26.97 -41.30
CA SER A 283 -4.56 -27.27 -40.13
C SER A 283 -3.08 -26.95 -40.34
N ALA A 284 -2.50 -27.27 -41.50
CA ALA A 284 -1.10 -26.95 -41.80
C ALA A 284 -0.79 -25.43 -41.77
N LEU A 285 -1.74 -24.59 -42.17
CA LEU A 285 -1.59 -23.13 -42.10
C LEU A 285 -1.83 -22.58 -40.69
N VAL A 286 -2.69 -23.24 -39.89
CA VAL A 286 -2.87 -22.90 -38.47
C VAL A 286 -1.57 -23.16 -37.70
N GLU A 287 -0.96 -24.34 -37.90
CA GLU A 287 0.30 -24.66 -37.23
C GLU A 287 1.44 -23.73 -37.66
N LYS A 288 1.50 -23.34 -38.94
CA LYS A 288 2.43 -22.31 -39.40
C LYS A 288 2.17 -20.94 -38.72
N ALA A 289 0.91 -20.52 -38.60
CA ALA A 289 0.57 -19.26 -37.95
C ALA A 289 0.88 -19.26 -36.44
N LYS A 290 0.73 -20.41 -35.76
CA LYS A 290 1.14 -20.58 -34.35
C LYS A 290 2.66 -20.57 -34.20
N ALA A 291 3.39 -21.22 -35.12
CA ALA A 291 4.85 -21.18 -35.11
C ALA A 291 5.37 -19.74 -35.25
N SER A 292 4.80 -18.95 -36.18
CA SER A 292 5.14 -17.53 -36.32
C SER A 292 4.71 -16.67 -35.12
N GLU A 293 3.62 -17.03 -34.41
CA GLU A 293 3.30 -16.40 -33.13
C GLU A 293 4.39 -16.67 -32.08
N GLN A 294 4.87 -17.92 -31.97
CA GLN A 294 5.96 -18.26 -31.05
C GLN A 294 7.27 -17.54 -31.41
N GLU A 295 7.58 -17.40 -32.70
CA GLU A 295 8.72 -16.60 -33.18
C GLU A 295 8.59 -15.12 -32.77
N ALA A 296 7.41 -14.52 -32.93
CA ALA A 296 7.16 -13.13 -32.54
C ALA A 296 7.28 -12.93 -31.01
N LEU A 297 6.74 -13.86 -30.21
CA LEU A 297 6.87 -13.84 -28.75
C LEU A 297 8.33 -14.02 -28.31
N ALA A 298 9.08 -14.90 -28.97
CA ALA A 298 10.50 -15.10 -28.72
C ALA A 298 11.33 -13.86 -29.10
N ALA A 299 11.03 -13.22 -30.23
CA ALA A 299 11.67 -11.97 -30.65
C ALA A 299 11.43 -10.84 -29.64
N ARG A 300 10.19 -10.66 -29.18
CA ARG A 300 9.86 -9.69 -28.13
C ARG A 300 10.65 -9.95 -26.84
N ARG A 301 10.72 -11.22 -26.40
CA ARG A 301 11.51 -11.58 -25.22
C ARG A 301 13.01 -11.30 -25.43
N ALA A 302 13.54 -11.60 -26.60
CA ALA A 302 14.95 -11.33 -26.94
C ALA A 302 15.26 -9.83 -26.97
N ARG A 303 14.36 -8.99 -27.50
CA ARG A 303 14.45 -7.53 -27.48
C ARG A 303 14.59 -7.00 -26.05
N LEU A 304 13.67 -7.41 -25.18
CA LEU A 304 13.68 -7.00 -23.78
C LEU A 304 14.91 -7.56 -23.03
N ALA A 305 15.37 -8.78 -23.36
CA ALA A 305 16.60 -9.35 -22.80
C ALA A 305 17.85 -8.56 -23.22
N ALA A 306 17.95 -8.16 -24.49
CA ALA A 306 19.08 -7.38 -24.99
C ALA A 306 19.18 -6.03 -24.29
N ALA A 307 18.05 -5.33 -24.13
CA ALA A 307 18.00 -4.08 -23.38
C ALA A 307 18.37 -4.29 -21.90
N ARG A 308 17.95 -5.42 -21.30
CA ARG A 308 18.34 -5.81 -19.94
C ARG A 308 19.84 -5.94 -19.76
N ASP A 309 20.47 -6.74 -20.62
CA ASP A 309 21.88 -7.06 -20.45
C ASP A 309 22.78 -5.83 -20.68
N THR A 310 22.31 -4.80 -21.40
CA THR A 310 23.06 -3.55 -21.63
C THR A 310 22.99 -2.55 -20.49
N ALA A 311 21.87 -2.53 -19.78
CA ALA A 311 21.62 -1.57 -18.74
C ALA A 311 22.31 -1.95 -17.42
N ASP A 312 22.73 -3.22 -17.27
CA ASP A 312 23.42 -3.79 -16.10
C ASP A 312 24.82 -3.21 -15.79
N GLY A 313 25.36 -2.33 -16.64
CA GLY A 313 26.64 -1.67 -16.38
C GLY A 313 26.68 -0.20 -16.77
N THR A 314 25.57 0.34 -17.26
CA THR A 314 25.56 1.66 -17.91
C THR A 314 24.42 2.56 -17.48
N THR A 315 23.35 2.10 -16.83
CA THR A 315 22.26 3.00 -16.41
C THR A 315 22.09 2.99 -14.89
N ASP A 316 21.66 4.12 -14.29
CA ASP A 316 21.18 4.16 -12.88
C ASP A 316 19.73 3.66 -12.80
N TRP A 317 19.34 2.76 -13.72
CA TRP A 317 18.06 2.09 -13.62
C TRP A 317 18.12 1.20 -12.40
N ASP A 318 17.22 1.45 -11.45
CA ASP A 318 16.93 0.50 -10.40
C ASP A 318 16.22 -0.72 -11.01
N TRP A 319 17.03 -1.55 -11.67
CA TRP A 319 16.61 -2.79 -12.32
C TRP A 319 15.82 -3.69 -11.40
N THR A 320 16.17 -3.68 -10.12
CA THR A 320 15.55 -4.49 -9.09
C THR A 320 14.16 -3.99 -8.74
N ALA A 321 13.98 -2.67 -8.62
CA ALA A 321 12.71 -2.08 -8.24
C ALA A 321 11.72 -1.92 -9.40
N GLU A 322 12.18 -1.69 -10.63
CA GLU A 322 11.29 -1.30 -11.73
C GLU A 322 11.17 -2.35 -12.84
N VAL A 323 12.28 -2.97 -13.23
CA VAL A 323 12.29 -3.82 -14.42
C VAL A 323 12.08 -5.29 -14.11
N LEU A 324 12.84 -5.81 -13.15
CA LEU A 324 12.81 -7.21 -12.77
C LEU A 324 11.42 -7.66 -12.24
N PRO A 325 10.63 -6.85 -11.50
CA PRO A 325 9.26 -7.21 -11.15
C PRO A 325 8.37 -7.41 -12.38
N ARG A 326 8.48 -6.51 -13.38
CA ARG A 326 7.71 -6.59 -14.63
C ARG A 326 8.15 -7.80 -15.47
N TRP A 327 9.46 -8.00 -15.58
CA TRP A 327 10.07 -9.16 -16.26
C TRP A 327 9.56 -10.47 -15.68
N VAL A 328 9.67 -10.66 -14.35
CA VAL A 328 9.28 -11.92 -13.72
C VAL A 328 7.75 -12.09 -13.71
N GLY A 329 6.99 -10.99 -13.64
CA GLY A 329 5.54 -11.03 -13.80
C GLY A 329 5.11 -11.56 -15.18
N GLU A 330 5.87 -11.21 -16.22
CA GLU A 330 5.53 -11.49 -17.61
C GLU A 330 6.14 -12.79 -18.15
N PHE A 331 7.44 -13.00 -17.95
CA PHE A 331 8.18 -14.16 -18.46
C PHE A 331 8.34 -15.27 -17.42
N GLY A 332 7.91 -15.02 -16.19
CA GLY A 332 8.05 -15.95 -15.08
C GLY A 332 9.46 -15.98 -14.48
N ALA A 333 9.66 -16.95 -13.59
CA ALA A 333 10.90 -17.19 -12.88
C ALA A 333 11.91 -17.94 -13.77
N ASP A 334 12.50 -17.29 -14.77
CA ASP A 334 13.60 -17.89 -15.54
C ASP A 334 14.93 -17.86 -14.78
N ASP A 335 15.92 -18.62 -15.28
CA ASP A 335 17.22 -18.75 -14.61
C ASP A 335 17.97 -17.42 -14.59
N ALA A 336 17.87 -16.61 -15.64
CA ALA A 336 18.48 -15.29 -15.67
C ALA A 336 17.92 -14.36 -14.58
N ALA A 337 16.60 -14.36 -14.35
CA ALA A 337 15.99 -13.62 -13.26
C ALA A 337 16.42 -14.14 -11.88
N ARG A 338 16.53 -15.47 -11.71
CA ARG A 338 17.03 -16.07 -10.46
C ARG A 338 18.48 -15.69 -10.19
N ASP A 339 19.35 -15.81 -11.19
CA ASP A 339 20.77 -15.49 -11.06
C ASP A 339 20.97 -14.00 -10.78
N ARG A 340 20.14 -13.15 -11.38
CA ARG A 340 20.14 -11.72 -11.09
C ARG A 340 19.76 -11.42 -9.64
N VAL A 341 18.67 -12.02 -9.15
CA VAL A 341 18.29 -11.86 -7.74
C VAL A 341 19.41 -12.38 -6.84
N ARG A 342 20.00 -13.54 -7.12
CA ARG A 342 21.13 -14.09 -6.35
C ARG A 342 22.32 -13.14 -6.29
N ALA A 343 22.69 -12.53 -7.42
CA ALA A 343 23.83 -11.62 -7.50
C ALA A 343 23.65 -10.35 -6.65
N GLN A 344 22.40 -9.99 -6.33
CA GLN A 344 22.08 -8.82 -5.51
C GLN A 344 21.85 -9.16 -4.03
N LEU A 345 21.66 -10.44 -3.72
CA LEU A 345 21.58 -10.88 -2.34
C LEU A 345 23.00 -10.93 -1.75
N PRO A 346 23.17 -10.54 -0.49
CA PRO A 346 24.45 -10.68 0.18
C PRO A 346 24.78 -12.17 0.33
N ASP A 347 26.07 -12.53 0.33
CA ASP A 347 26.55 -13.93 0.38
C ASP A 347 25.95 -14.76 1.53
N VAL A 348 25.55 -14.07 2.60
CA VAL A 348 24.96 -14.63 3.81
C VAL A 348 23.50 -15.07 3.61
N VAL A 349 22.81 -14.50 2.63
CA VAL A 349 21.44 -14.84 2.26
C VAL A 349 21.47 -15.78 1.06
N LYS A 350 21.25 -17.08 1.33
CA LYS A 350 21.28 -18.12 0.30
C LYS A 350 19.86 -18.56 -0.04
N PRO A 351 19.27 -18.09 -1.16
CA PRO A 351 17.99 -18.62 -1.60
C PRO A 351 18.15 -20.11 -1.95
N PRO A 352 17.07 -20.91 -1.84
CA PRO A 352 17.12 -22.31 -2.27
C PRO A 352 17.44 -22.40 -3.77
N GLU A 353 17.91 -23.56 -4.22
CA GLU A 353 18.31 -23.78 -5.62
C GLU A 353 17.15 -23.45 -6.60
N ALA A 354 15.93 -23.83 -6.23
CA ALA A 354 14.72 -23.41 -6.92
C ALA A 354 13.95 -22.42 -6.04
N PHE A 355 13.78 -21.18 -6.54
CA PHE A 355 12.95 -20.17 -5.90
C PHE A 355 12.18 -19.35 -6.94
N ASP A 356 11.12 -18.67 -6.48
CA ASP A 356 10.40 -17.65 -7.23
C ASP A 356 11.08 -16.29 -7.02
N PRO A 357 11.76 -15.70 -8.02
CA PRO A 357 12.40 -14.39 -7.91
C PRO A 357 11.46 -13.31 -7.38
N ARG A 358 10.15 -13.38 -7.65
CA ARG A 358 9.17 -12.39 -7.15
C ARG A 358 9.14 -12.32 -5.64
N ALA A 359 9.30 -13.45 -4.97
CA ALA A 359 9.32 -13.52 -3.51
C ALA A 359 10.62 -12.96 -2.91
N TRP A 360 11.65 -12.76 -3.71
CA TRP A 360 12.98 -12.33 -3.26
C TRP A 360 13.35 -10.92 -3.73
N LEU A 361 12.61 -10.37 -4.70
CA LEU A 361 12.82 -9.04 -5.25
C LEU A 361 12.86 -7.93 -4.20
N ALA A 362 11.90 -7.92 -3.27
CA ALA A 362 11.87 -6.92 -2.21
C ALA A 362 13.08 -7.03 -1.26
N LEU A 363 13.63 -8.24 -1.09
CA LEU A 363 14.87 -8.44 -0.33
C LEU A 363 16.08 -7.92 -1.10
N ALA A 364 16.24 -8.32 -2.36
CA ALA A 364 17.32 -7.84 -3.21
C ALA A 364 17.33 -6.31 -3.32
N ASP A 365 16.16 -5.68 -3.46
CA ASP A 365 16.01 -4.23 -3.48
C ASP A 365 16.50 -3.58 -2.18
N ALA A 366 16.05 -4.08 -1.03
CA ALA A 366 16.49 -3.53 0.25
C ALA A 366 18.00 -3.74 0.50
N CYS A 367 18.59 -4.83 0.01
CA CYS A 367 20.03 -5.09 0.11
C CYS A 367 20.89 -4.05 -0.65
N THR A 368 20.31 -3.26 -1.58
CA THR A 368 21.05 -2.17 -2.25
C THR A 368 21.38 -1.00 -1.32
N TRP A 369 20.73 -0.91 -0.16
CA TRP A 369 20.92 0.20 0.78
C TRP A 369 20.93 -0.17 2.25
N ILE A 370 20.52 -1.39 2.60
CA ILE A 370 20.67 -1.97 3.94
C ILE A 370 21.84 -2.93 3.91
N THR A 371 22.77 -2.75 4.85
CA THR A 371 23.85 -3.71 5.05
C THR A 371 23.35 -4.86 5.91
N PHE A 372 23.38 -6.07 5.34
CA PHE A 372 23.08 -7.30 6.05
C PHE A 372 24.38 -7.96 6.49
N THR A 373 24.50 -8.28 7.77
CA THR A 373 25.62 -9.06 8.30
C THR A 373 25.09 -10.34 8.94
N GLU A 374 25.65 -11.50 8.59
CA GLU A 374 25.28 -12.75 9.25
C GLU A 374 25.62 -12.71 10.73
N VAL A 375 24.71 -13.22 11.55
CA VAL A 375 24.99 -13.46 12.95
C VAL A 375 25.56 -14.85 13.12
N ASP A 376 26.83 -14.93 13.51
CA ASP A 376 27.42 -16.18 13.99
C ASP A 376 26.72 -16.62 15.28
N ALA A 377 26.09 -17.80 15.25
CA ALA A 377 25.37 -18.40 16.38
C ALA A 377 26.26 -18.68 17.59
N GLU A 378 27.58 -18.81 17.40
CA GLU A 378 28.55 -19.05 18.48
C GLU A 378 29.09 -17.73 19.08
N SER A 379 28.83 -16.60 18.43
CA SER A 379 29.21 -15.29 18.94
C SER A 379 28.37 -14.89 20.17
N LYS A 380 28.83 -13.87 20.91
CA LYS A 380 28.07 -13.27 22.02
C LYS A 380 26.74 -12.69 21.55
N SER A 381 26.70 -12.06 20.38
CA SER A 381 25.49 -11.53 19.77
C SER A 381 24.58 -12.65 19.22
N GLY A 382 25.14 -13.84 18.95
CA GLY A 382 24.43 -15.02 18.45
C GLY A 382 23.54 -15.75 19.44
N VAL A 383 23.46 -15.29 20.71
CA VAL A 383 22.63 -15.94 21.75
C VAL A 383 21.18 -16.10 21.31
N HIS A 384 20.56 -15.06 20.73
CA HIS A 384 19.16 -15.13 20.29
C HIS A 384 18.97 -16.16 19.17
N LEU A 385 19.87 -16.18 18.18
CA LEU A 385 19.84 -17.18 17.10
C LEU A 385 20.00 -18.60 17.64
N ARG A 386 20.96 -18.83 18.55
CA ARG A 386 21.21 -20.15 19.15
C ARG A 386 20.01 -20.64 19.99
N LEU A 387 19.43 -19.75 20.79
CA LEU A 387 18.22 -20.07 21.58
C LEU A 387 17.03 -20.35 20.67
N ALA A 388 16.83 -19.53 19.63
CA ALA A 388 15.77 -19.76 18.65
C ALA A 388 15.95 -21.08 17.91
N ARG A 389 17.18 -21.42 17.48
CA ARG A 389 17.44 -22.69 16.79
C ARG A 389 17.10 -23.91 17.62
N LYS A 390 17.36 -23.83 18.94
CA LYS A 390 17.04 -24.88 19.89
C LYS A 390 15.54 -24.98 20.19
N ALA A 391 14.85 -23.86 20.34
CA ALA A 391 13.46 -23.81 20.79
C ALA A 391 12.43 -23.87 19.65
N TRP A 392 12.79 -23.41 18.46
CA TRP A 392 11.89 -23.24 17.33
C TRP A 392 12.24 -24.18 16.16
N ARG A 393 13.40 -23.98 15.49
CA ARG A 393 13.87 -24.86 14.38
C ARG A 393 15.34 -24.59 14.02
N GLU A 394 16.07 -25.62 13.56
CA GLU A 394 17.53 -25.51 13.34
C GLU A 394 17.95 -24.64 12.14
N ASP A 395 17.12 -24.55 11.10
CA ASP A 395 17.40 -23.84 9.84
C ASP A 395 17.05 -22.35 9.85
N LEU A 396 16.96 -21.74 11.04
CA LEU A 396 16.80 -20.30 11.18
C LEU A 396 18.07 -19.55 10.75
N TYR A 397 17.86 -18.40 10.14
CA TYR A 397 18.91 -17.44 9.81
C TYR A 397 18.90 -16.31 10.83
N GLY A 398 20.09 -15.85 11.21
CA GLY A 398 20.26 -14.63 11.99
C GLY A 398 21.03 -13.63 11.16
N PHE A 399 20.52 -12.41 11.04
CA PHE A 399 21.25 -11.32 10.38
C PHE A 399 21.01 -10.00 11.11
N THR A 400 21.96 -9.08 11.01
CA THR A 400 21.81 -7.72 11.52
C THR A 400 21.66 -6.71 10.39
N THR A 401 20.89 -5.65 10.67
CA THR A 401 20.70 -4.48 9.80
C THR A 401 20.80 -3.23 10.68
N GLY A 402 22.02 -2.70 10.85
CA GLY A 402 22.28 -1.58 11.75
C GLY A 402 21.82 -1.86 13.20
N PRO A 403 20.77 -1.19 13.71
CA PRO A 403 20.29 -1.35 15.08
C PRO A 403 19.47 -2.61 15.34
N LEU A 404 19.18 -3.43 14.33
CA LEU A 404 18.31 -4.62 14.47
C LEU A 404 19.10 -5.91 14.29
N MET A 405 18.74 -6.93 15.06
CA MET A 405 19.10 -8.33 14.83
C MET A 405 17.82 -9.12 14.57
N VAL A 406 17.73 -9.81 13.45
CA VAL A 406 16.54 -10.56 13.08
C VAL A 406 16.84 -12.04 12.98
N VAL A 407 15.95 -12.83 13.57
CA VAL A 407 15.94 -14.29 13.48
C VAL A 407 14.62 -14.71 12.82
N SER A 408 14.74 -15.36 11.66
CA SER A 408 13.59 -15.81 10.88
C SER A 408 13.97 -16.97 9.96
N ALA A 409 12.99 -17.77 9.53
CA ALA A 409 13.19 -18.60 8.35
C ALA A 409 12.90 -17.75 7.11
N LEU A 410 13.85 -17.73 6.17
CA LEU A 410 13.72 -16.97 4.91
C LEU A 410 12.83 -17.69 3.88
N THR A 411 11.72 -18.30 4.32
CA THR A 411 10.73 -18.95 3.45
C THR A 411 9.83 -17.93 2.75
N HIS A 412 9.68 -16.74 3.34
CA HIS A 412 8.89 -15.62 2.82
C HIS A 412 9.66 -14.29 2.87
N PRO A 413 10.79 -14.17 2.17
CA PRO A 413 11.68 -13.00 2.30
C PRO A 413 10.99 -11.69 1.94
N GLN A 414 10.10 -11.66 0.94
CA GLN A 414 9.30 -10.49 0.59
C GLN A 414 8.45 -9.91 1.73
N ARG A 415 8.18 -10.71 2.77
CA ARG A 415 7.39 -10.28 3.93
C ARG A 415 8.25 -9.92 5.14
N VAL A 416 9.51 -10.34 5.17
CA VAL A 416 10.43 -9.98 6.25
C VAL A 416 11.08 -8.64 5.95
N THR A 417 11.56 -8.47 4.71
CA THR A 417 12.42 -7.36 4.34
C THR A 417 11.81 -5.96 4.52
N PRO A 418 10.56 -5.69 4.07
CA PRO A 418 9.99 -4.36 4.26
C PRO A 418 9.95 -3.95 5.74
N GLY A 419 9.75 -4.92 6.65
CA GLY A 419 9.81 -4.70 8.09
C GLY A 419 11.21 -4.30 8.57
N LEU A 420 12.27 -4.95 8.09
CA LEU A 420 13.66 -4.60 8.46
C LEU A 420 14.01 -3.16 8.10
N ALA A 421 13.71 -2.84 6.85
CA ALA A 421 13.94 -1.54 6.25
C ALA A 421 13.16 -0.44 6.97
N ALA A 422 11.87 -0.70 7.24
CA ALA A 422 11.04 0.17 8.05
C ALA A 422 11.56 0.33 9.48
N GLY A 423 12.07 -0.76 10.08
CA GLY A 423 12.56 -0.77 11.45
C GLY A 423 13.83 0.04 11.64
N GLU A 424 14.75 0.02 10.67
CA GLU A 424 15.93 0.89 10.70
C GLU A 424 15.54 2.36 10.61
N LEU A 425 14.61 2.70 9.71
CA LEU A 425 14.08 4.05 9.57
C LEU A 425 13.37 4.51 10.86
N LEU A 426 12.63 3.61 11.51
CA LEU A 426 11.99 3.85 12.80
C LEU A 426 13.02 4.12 13.90
N CYS A 427 14.05 3.30 14.02
CA CYS A 427 15.09 3.50 15.03
C CYS A 427 15.78 4.86 14.85
N ARG A 428 16.12 5.24 13.61
CA ARG A 428 16.66 6.58 13.30
C ARG A 428 15.69 7.69 13.70
N ARG A 429 14.41 7.54 13.37
CA ARG A 429 13.38 8.53 13.72
C ARG A 429 13.21 8.68 15.23
N LEU A 430 13.24 7.57 15.98
CA LEU A 430 13.15 7.58 17.43
C LEU A 430 14.37 8.24 18.07
N GLU A 431 15.58 7.98 17.57
CA GLU A 431 16.81 8.65 18.00
C GLU A 431 16.75 10.16 17.74
N GLU A 432 16.29 10.59 16.57
CA GLU A 432 16.09 12.03 16.25
C GLU A 432 15.08 12.69 17.19
N LEU A 433 13.94 12.05 17.40
CA LEU A 433 12.84 12.58 18.19
C LEU A 433 13.18 12.62 19.68
N LEU A 434 13.62 11.47 20.22
CA LEU A 434 13.78 11.25 21.65
C LEU A 434 15.20 11.56 22.12
N GLY A 435 16.15 11.76 21.21
CA GLY A 435 17.56 11.99 21.49
C GLY A 435 18.30 10.69 21.85
N PRO A 436 19.61 10.80 22.15
CA PRO A 436 20.46 9.64 22.34
C PRO A 436 20.11 8.80 23.55
N SER A 437 20.49 7.53 23.45
CA SER A 437 20.39 6.55 24.54
C SER A 437 20.99 7.07 25.84
N VAL A 438 20.34 6.74 26.96
CA VAL A 438 20.88 6.99 28.30
C VAL A 438 22.01 6.02 28.65
N ASP A 439 22.10 4.88 27.96
CA ASP A 439 23.18 3.90 28.04
C ASP A 439 23.72 3.56 26.63
N PRO A 440 24.88 4.12 26.25
CA PRO A 440 25.50 3.84 24.95
C PRO A 440 25.90 2.36 24.76
N GLN A 441 26.19 1.62 25.83
CA GLN A 441 26.57 0.21 25.71
C GLN A 441 25.37 -0.66 25.37
N SER A 442 24.23 -0.43 26.04
CA SER A 442 22.96 -1.08 25.71
C SER A 442 22.52 -0.80 24.27
N ALA A 443 22.63 0.47 23.83
CA ALA A 443 22.28 0.89 22.47
C ALA A 443 23.22 0.37 21.37
N ALA A 444 24.45 -0.02 21.71
CA ALA A 444 25.39 -0.64 20.76
C ALA A 444 25.04 -2.09 20.42
N VAL A 445 24.19 -2.74 21.23
CA VAL A 445 23.73 -4.10 20.98
C VAL A 445 22.45 -4.06 20.14
N PRO A 446 22.40 -4.74 18.98
CA PRO A 446 21.22 -4.73 18.12
C PRO A 446 19.98 -5.30 18.82
N ILE A 447 18.82 -4.71 18.53
CA ILE A 447 17.50 -5.09 19.02
C ILE A 447 17.10 -6.44 18.41
N PRO A 448 16.93 -7.52 19.20
CA PRO A 448 16.57 -8.83 18.67
C PRO A 448 15.07 -8.93 18.33
N LEU A 449 14.80 -9.41 17.12
CA LEU A 449 13.48 -9.61 16.55
C LEU A 449 13.33 -11.05 16.07
N HIS A 450 12.33 -11.76 16.55
CA HIS A 450 11.97 -13.09 16.06
C HIS A 450 10.72 -12.99 15.18
N ILE A 451 10.87 -13.30 13.89
CA ILE A 451 9.79 -13.20 12.90
C ILE A 451 9.41 -14.60 12.40
N TYR A 452 8.32 -15.13 12.95
CA TYR A 452 7.76 -16.45 12.66
C TYR A 452 7.01 -16.47 11.32
N GLU A 453 7.01 -17.59 10.62
CA GLU A 453 6.37 -17.75 9.31
C GLU A 453 4.84 -17.84 9.42
N ASP A 454 4.37 -18.29 10.59
CA ASP A 454 2.96 -18.52 10.86
C ASP A 454 2.61 -18.26 12.33
N LYS A 455 1.29 -18.14 12.57
CA LYS A 455 0.74 -17.84 13.89
C LYS A 455 0.97 -18.96 14.91
N ASP A 456 0.93 -20.21 14.49
CA ASP A 456 1.00 -21.35 15.41
C ASP A 456 2.42 -21.50 15.98
N SER A 457 3.44 -21.36 15.13
CA SER A 457 4.85 -21.31 15.50
C SER A 457 5.13 -20.16 16.47
N TYR A 458 4.60 -18.96 16.18
CA TYR A 458 4.70 -17.82 17.10
C TYR A 458 4.00 -18.06 18.43
N VAL A 459 2.76 -18.55 18.45
CA VAL A 459 2.03 -18.79 19.70
C VAL A 459 2.70 -19.89 20.52
N ALA A 460 3.24 -20.93 19.89
CA ALA A 460 3.99 -21.97 20.59
C ALA A 460 5.19 -21.36 21.34
N ALA A 461 6.03 -20.62 20.63
CA ALA A 461 7.23 -20.00 21.21
C ALA A 461 6.90 -18.87 22.22
N ALA A 462 5.90 -18.05 21.93
CA ALA A 462 5.47 -16.95 22.79
C ALA A 462 4.82 -17.42 24.11
N THR A 463 4.26 -18.63 24.13
CA THR A 463 3.56 -19.17 25.30
C THR A 463 4.39 -20.15 26.12
N GLU A 464 5.57 -20.55 25.61
CA GLU A 464 6.54 -21.33 26.36
C GLU A 464 7.07 -20.52 27.56
N GLY A 465 6.84 -21.01 28.77
CA GLY A 465 7.24 -20.31 30.01
C GLY A 465 6.39 -19.09 30.40
N ALA A 466 5.57 -18.55 29.50
CA ALA A 466 4.72 -17.40 29.77
C ALA A 466 3.58 -17.72 30.77
N ARG A 467 3.37 -16.85 31.76
CA ARG A 467 2.29 -16.97 32.76
C ARG A 467 1.23 -15.88 32.58
N GLY A 468 -0.01 -16.20 32.94
CA GLY A 468 -1.10 -15.22 33.08
C GLY A 468 -1.53 -14.56 31.77
N SER A 469 -1.67 -13.23 31.81
CA SER A 469 -2.18 -12.40 30.70
C SER A 469 -1.32 -12.44 29.44
N TRP A 470 -0.01 -12.62 29.57
CA TRP A 470 0.93 -12.70 28.44
C TRP A 470 0.60 -13.82 27.48
N ARG A 471 0.22 -14.99 28.02
CA ARG A 471 -0.18 -16.15 27.21
C ARG A 471 -1.44 -15.86 26.38
N GLU A 472 -2.37 -15.09 26.92
CA GLU A 472 -3.59 -14.71 26.21
C GLU A 472 -3.37 -13.57 25.23
N LEU A 473 -2.46 -12.63 25.54
CA LEU A 473 -2.05 -11.56 24.64
C LEU A 473 -1.38 -12.13 23.38
N ALA A 474 -0.42 -13.04 23.55
CA ALA A 474 0.26 -13.70 22.45
C ALA A 474 -0.72 -14.37 21.47
N LYS A 475 -1.81 -14.99 21.94
CA LYS A 475 -2.81 -15.63 21.06
C LYS A 475 -3.64 -14.64 20.22
N ARG A 476 -3.73 -13.38 20.65
CA ARG A 476 -4.63 -12.36 20.10
C ARG A 476 -3.90 -11.29 19.27
N SER A 477 -2.62 -11.07 19.53
CA SER A 477 -1.77 -10.12 18.80
C SER A 477 -0.99 -10.78 17.66
N VAL A 478 -0.58 -9.97 16.68
CA VAL A 478 0.34 -10.36 15.60
C VAL A 478 1.80 -10.37 16.07
N GLY A 479 2.08 -9.64 17.14
CA GLY A 479 3.37 -9.63 17.81
C GLY A 479 3.30 -8.98 19.18
N PHE A 480 4.38 -9.09 19.95
CA PHE A 480 4.58 -8.37 21.19
C PHE A 480 6.07 -8.26 21.52
N TYR A 481 6.44 -7.19 22.21
CA TYR A 481 7.71 -7.08 22.92
C TYR A 481 7.64 -7.72 24.32
N ASP A 482 8.59 -8.60 24.64
CA ASP A 482 8.76 -9.19 25.98
C ASP A 482 9.96 -8.53 26.69
N PRO A 483 9.74 -7.58 27.62
CA PRO A 483 10.83 -6.90 28.32
C PRO A 483 11.63 -7.83 29.24
N ASN A 484 11.10 -8.99 29.65
CA ASN A 484 11.87 -9.92 30.50
C ASN A 484 12.90 -10.71 29.71
N GLN A 485 12.64 -10.89 28.42
CA GLN A 485 13.51 -11.63 27.51
C GLN A 485 14.22 -10.70 26.52
N ASP A 486 13.97 -9.39 26.60
CA ASP A 486 14.55 -8.35 25.76
C ASP A 486 14.42 -8.71 24.29
N ILE A 487 13.19 -9.00 23.84
CA ILE A 487 12.92 -9.53 22.49
C ILE A 487 11.53 -9.21 21.98
N SER A 488 11.44 -8.81 20.71
CA SER A 488 10.14 -8.68 20.03
C SER A 488 9.85 -9.91 19.19
N ARG A 489 8.66 -10.48 19.33
CA ARG A 489 8.19 -11.66 18.60
C ARG A 489 7.01 -11.30 17.73
N LEU A 490 7.05 -11.64 16.44
CA LEU A 490 5.99 -11.35 15.48
C LEU A 490 5.81 -12.53 14.53
N PHE A 491 4.63 -12.75 13.97
CA PHE A 491 4.46 -13.70 12.86
C PHE A 491 3.99 -13.03 11.57
N LEU A 492 4.43 -13.55 10.44
CA LEU A 492 3.96 -13.17 9.12
C LEU A 492 2.53 -13.70 8.94
N ASP A 493 1.55 -12.81 8.74
CA ASP A 493 0.18 -13.25 8.49
C ASP A 493 0.13 -14.04 7.17
N SER A 494 -0.33 -15.29 7.22
CA SER A 494 -0.21 -16.25 6.10
C SER A 494 -1.07 -15.84 4.91
N GLU A 495 -2.19 -15.15 5.16
CA GLU A 495 -3.09 -14.66 4.13
C GLU A 495 -2.90 -13.16 3.88
N PRO A 496 -2.36 -12.76 2.71
CA PRO A 496 -2.63 -11.44 2.15
C PRO A 496 -4.11 -11.42 1.73
N THR A 497 -5.02 -11.48 2.71
CA THR A 497 -6.42 -11.18 2.46
C THR A 497 -6.46 -9.77 1.88
N ARG A 498 -7.18 -9.62 0.77
CA ARG A 498 -7.18 -8.46 -0.14
C ARG A 498 -7.28 -7.08 0.50
N ASP A 499 -7.60 -6.97 1.79
CA ASP A 499 -7.85 -5.67 2.42
C ASP A 499 -7.01 -5.31 3.65
N ARG A 500 -6.34 -6.22 4.40
CA ARG A 500 -5.77 -5.82 5.73
C ARG A 500 -4.57 -6.58 6.30
N GLY A 501 -4.19 -7.76 5.75
CA GLY A 501 -3.17 -8.62 6.39
C GLY A 501 -1.81 -7.93 6.53
N GLY A 502 -1.32 -7.31 5.45
CA GLY A 502 -0.04 -6.60 5.44
C GLY A 502 -0.02 -5.34 6.31
N GLU A 503 -1.08 -4.52 6.25
CA GLU A 503 -1.20 -3.30 7.07
C GLU A 503 -1.15 -3.62 8.57
N ARG A 504 -1.81 -4.70 8.99
CA ARG A 504 -1.84 -5.10 10.41
C ARG A 504 -0.47 -5.53 10.90
N TYR A 505 0.25 -6.35 10.13
CA TYR A 505 1.60 -6.77 10.50
C TYR A 505 2.54 -5.55 10.60
N TRP A 506 2.54 -4.63 9.62
CA TRP A 506 3.43 -3.47 9.67
C TRP A 506 3.13 -2.55 10.86
N SER A 507 1.86 -2.25 11.10
CA SER A 507 1.46 -1.42 12.23
C SER A 507 1.90 -2.06 13.56
N THR A 508 1.67 -3.37 13.74
CA THR A 508 2.14 -4.08 14.94
C THR A 508 3.67 -4.13 15.02
N PHE A 509 4.37 -4.34 13.91
CA PHE A 509 5.83 -4.34 13.87
C PHE A 509 6.42 -3.02 14.37
N LEU A 510 5.97 -1.89 13.84
CA LEU A 510 6.45 -0.57 14.25
C LEU A 510 6.04 -0.25 15.71
N HIS A 511 4.84 -0.65 16.12
CA HIS A 511 4.36 -0.49 17.49
C HIS A 511 5.28 -1.22 18.50
N GLU A 512 5.50 -2.51 18.30
CA GLU A 512 6.30 -3.33 19.21
C GLU A 512 7.79 -2.99 19.15
N LEU A 513 8.31 -2.60 17.99
CA LEU A 513 9.69 -2.12 17.86
C LEU A 513 9.88 -0.80 18.60
N THR A 514 8.87 0.08 18.62
CA THR A 514 8.92 1.31 19.41
C THR A 514 9.03 1.02 20.91
N HIS A 515 8.23 0.07 21.42
CA HIS A 515 8.33 -0.36 22.82
C HIS A 515 9.73 -0.86 23.16
N HIS A 516 10.27 -1.76 22.34
CA HIS A 516 11.59 -2.34 22.55
C HIS A 516 12.71 -1.29 22.46
N TRP A 517 12.66 -0.41 21.45
CA TRP A 517 13.65 0.66 21.30
C TRP A 517 13.65 1.58 22.53
N CYS A 518 12.48 2.06 22.96
CA CYS A 518 12.36 2.97 24.10
C CYS A 518 12.82 2.32 25.40
N ASP A 519 12.45 1.06 25.65
CA ASP A 519 12.90 0.34 26.84
C ASP A 519 14.43 0.22 26.87
N ARG A 520 15.04 -0.19 25.76
CA ARG A 520 16.50 -0.37 25.66
C ARG A 520 17.30 0.95 25.75
N HIS A 521 16.78 2.03 25.18
CA HIS A 521 17.50 3.31 25.03
C HIS A 521 17.18 4.32 26.11
N LEU A 522 16.01 4.25 26.75
CA LEU A 522 15.56 5.26 27.70
C LEU A 522 15.38 4.71 29.12
N SER A 523 15.17 3.39 29.28
CA SER A 523 14.95 2.82 30.61
C SER A 523 16.22 2.85 31.45
N LYS A 524 16.08 3.30 32.71
CA LYS A 524 17.10 3.16 33.76
C LYS A 524 16.71 2.08 34.78
N GLY A 525 15.92 1.10 34.34
CA GLY A 525 15.20 0.17 35.22
C GLY A 525 13.84 0.72 35.69
N GLY A 526 13.20 1.58 34.87
CA GLY A 526 12.01 2.35 35.23
C GLY A 526 10.79 2.02 34.37
N GLY A 527 9.62 1.95 35.03
CA GLY A 527 8.32 1.63 34.43
C GLY A 527 7.59 0.49 35.14
N ALA A 528 7.30 0.62 36.45
CA ALA A 528 6.49 -0.39 37.13
C ALA A 528 5.06 -0.38 36.58
N THR A 529 4.39 -1.53 36.57
CA THR A 529 3.00 -1.67 36.08
C THR A 529 1.98 -0.77 36.83
N VAL A 530 2.37 -0.25 37.98
CA VAL A 530 1.62 0.67 38.84
C VAL A 530 1.91 2.16 38.59
N THR A 531 2.87 2.48 37.73
CA THR A 531 3.27 3.86 37.41
C THR A 531 2.16 4.55 36.60
N PRO A 532 1.72 5.76 36.96
CA PRO A 532 0.78 6.52 36.15
C PRO A 532 1.40 6.92 34.81
N GLY A 533 0.57 7.38 33.86
CA GLY A 533 1.08 7.84 32.58
C GLY A 533 1.29 6.74 31.53
N TYR A 534 0.66 5.58 31.69
CA TYR A 534 0.81 4.47 30.72
C TYR A 534 0.40 4.85 29.28
N TRP A 535 -0.41 5.91 29.12
CA TRP A 535 -0.74 6.48 27.81
C TRP A 535 0.50 6.94 27.03
N VAL A 536 1.60 7.30 27.71
CA VAL A 536 2.83 7.74 27.04
C VAL A 536 3.44 6.61 26.23
N VAL A 537 3.50 5.41 26.82
CA VAL A 537 4.10 4.21 26.24
C VAL A 537 3.29 3.74 25.04
N GLU A 538 1.99 3.53 25.24
CA GLU A 538 1.13 3.10 24.14
C GLU A 538 0.93 4.22 23.12
N GLY A 539 0.89 5.47 23.55
CA GLY A 539 0.69 6.62 22.67
C GLY A 539 1.84 6.83 21.69
N ILE A 540 3.10 6.72 22.14
CA ILE A 540 4.24 6.85 21.23
C ILE A 540 4.32 5.66 20.26
N ALA A 541 4.07 4.44 20.73
CA ALA A 541 4.04 3.24 19.87
C ALA A 541 2.91 3.30 18.83
N GLU A 542 1.72 3.73 19.24
CA GLU A 542 0.59 4.01 18.35
C GLU A 542 0.89 5.15 17.37
N CYS A 543 1.59 6.20 17.78
CA CYS A 543 1.98 7.31 16.91
C CYS A 543 2.95 6.84 15.81
N MET A 544 3.97 6.06 16.20
CA MET A 544 4.95 5.51 15.25
C MET A 544 4.34 4.46 14.32
N SER A 545 3.38 3.66 14.80
CA SER A 545 2.72 2.64 13.97
C SER A 545 1.79 3.20 12.88
N ASP A 546 1.47 4.49 12.97
CA ASP A 546 0.70 5.23 11.97
C ASP A 546 1.58 5.85 10.86
N HIS A 547 2.91 5.82 10.99
CA HIS A 547 3.78 6.38 9.96
C HIS A 547 3.71 5.54 8.68
N GLU A 548 3.62 6.20 7.53
CA GLU A 548 3.79 5.51 6.25
C GLU A 548 5.29 5.30 6.00
N VAL A 549 5.65 4.11 5.51
CA VAL A 549 7.03 3.77 5.22
C VAL A 549 7.28 3.94 3.72
N ASP A 550 8.03 4.99 3.37
CA ASP A 550 8.53 5.17 2.01
C ASP A 550 9.91 4.52 1.90
N LEU A 551 9.93 3.22 1.60
CA LEU A 551 11.17 2.45 1.48
C LEU A 551 12.06 2.97 0.36
N ARG A 552 11.45 3.38 -0.76
CA ARG A 552 12.18 3.91 -1.93
C ARG A 552 12.78 5.27 -1.62
N GLY A 553 12.01 6.16 -1.00
CA GLY A 553 12.48 7.45 -0.50
C GLY A 553 13.30 7.36 0.79
N ARG A 554 13.48 6.16 1.34
CA ARG A 554 14.22 5.84 2.57
C ARG A 554 13.83 6.74 3.74
N LYS A 555 12.53 6.91 3.97
CA LYS A 555 12.01 7.79 5.03
C LYS A 555 10.71 7.25 5.64
N LEU A 556 10.48 7.60 6.90
CA LEU A 556 9.16 7.53 7.50
C LEU A 556 8.42 8.82 7.20
N VAL A 557 7.23 8.70 6.63
CA VAL A 557 6.36 9.84 6.34
C VAL A 557 5.55 10.14 7.62
N PRO A 558 5.75 11.34 8.21
CA PRO A 558 5.34 11.60 9.59
C PRO A 558 3.84 11.56 9.85
N LEU A 559 3.01 12.02 8.91
CA LEU A 559 1.58 12.17 9.14
C LEU A 559 0.78 12.11 7.84
N ASP A 560 -0.12 11.13 7.73
CA ASP A 560 -1.25 11.18 6.81
C ASP A 560 -2.42 11.90 7.50
N ALA A 561 -2.94 12.97 6.91
CA ALA A 561 -4.15 13.64 7.41
C ALA A 561 -5.35 12.68 7.53
N GLN A 562 -5.31 11.58 6.76
CA GLN A 562 -6.36 10.58 6.66
C GLN A 562 -6.15 9.37 7.57
N LEU A 563 -5.31 9.48 8.61
CA LEU A 563 -5.13 8.42 9.59
C LEU A 563 -6.48 8.02 10.23
N PRO A 564 -6.86 6.72 10.17
CA PRO A 564 -8.13 6.26 10.71
C PRO A 564 -8.34 6.62 12.17
N ARG A 565 -7.28 6.60 12.99
CA ARG A 565 -7.37 6.92 14.43
C ARG A 565 -7.81 8.36 14.68
N LEU A 566 -7.17 9.32 14.00
CA LEU A 566 -7.50 10.74 14.13
C LEU A 566 -8.92 11.02 13.64
N ASP A 567 -9.30 10.40 12.54
CA ASP A 567 -10.63 10.51 11.97
C ASP A 567 -11.73 9.95 12.90
N ILE A 568 -11.56 8.73 13.39
CA ILE A 568 -12.48 8.09 14.33
C ILE A 568 -12.63 8.96 15.59
N LEU A 569 -11.53 9.50 16.13
CA LEU A 569 -11.58 10.38 17.29
C LEU A 569 -12.27 11.72 16.98
N ALA A 570 -12.07 12.28 15.79
CA ALA A 570 -12.72 13.51 15.35
C ALA A 570 -14.25 13.39 15.28
N GLY A 571 -14.75 12.19 14.93
CA GLY A 571 -16.17 11.85 14.88
C GLY A 571 -16.79 11.46 16.22
N LEU A 572 -15.98 11.19 17.25
CA LEU A 572 -16.46 10.76 18.57
C LEU A 572 -17.13 11.92 19.32
N ALA A 573 -18.28 11.67 19.95
CA ALA A 573 -18.88 12.67 20.82
C ALA A 573 -18.01 12.84 22.08
N PRO A 574 -17.84 14.08 22.62
CA PRO A 574 -16.95 14.31 23.76
C PRO A 574 -17.25 13.44 25.00
N LYS A 575 -18.52 13.15 25.25
CA LYS A 575 -18.96 12.29 26.38
C LYS A 575 -18.57 10.81 26.22
N ASP A 576 -18.33 10.38 24.99
CA ASP A 576 -18.05 8.98 24.67
C ASP A 576 -16.56 8.65 24.76
N ALA A 577 -15.69 9.68 24.74
CA ALA A 577 -14.27 9.57 25.06
C ALA A 577 -14.03 9.16 26.52
N LEU A 578 -12.81 8.69 26.82
CA LEU A 578 -12.31 8.58 28.18
C LEU A 578 -12.06 9.99 28.74
N PRO A 579 -12.36 10.23 30.03
CA PRO A 579 -11.94 11.46 30.71
C PRO A 579 -10.41 11.64 30.59
N TRP A 580 -9.97 12.85 30.26
CA TRP A 580 -8.57 13.12 29.92
C TRP A 580 -7.64 13.03 31.13
N ASP A 581 -8.12 13.46 32.30
CA ASP A 581 -7.43 13.25 33.58
C ASP A 581 -7.23 11.75 33.88
N ALA A 582 -8.30 10.96 33.73
CA ALA A 582 -8.25 9.52 33.92
C ALA A 582 -7.33 8.83 32.91
N LEU A 583 -7.28 9.29 31.66
CA LEU A 583 -6.33 8.80 30.64
C LEU A 583 -4.88 9.08 31.07
N PHE A 584 -4.57 10.32 31.46
CA PHE A 584 -3.20 10.76 31.73
C PHE A 584 -2.59 10.21 33.01
N ASP A 585 -3.42 9.92 34.01
CA ASP A 585 -2.99 9.36 35.29
C ASP A 585 -3.16 7.83 35.35
N MET A 586 -3.63 7.18 34.27
CA MET A 586 -3.87 5.74 34.25
C MET A 586 -2.57 4.91 34.36
N PRO A 587 -2.47 3.97 35.32
CA PRO A 587 -1.42 2.97 35.30
C PRO A 587 -1.81 1.74 34.46
N GLN A 588 -0.81 0.95 34.03
CA GLN A 588 -1.04 -0.23 33.19
C GLN A 588 -2.05 -1.21 33.79
N VAL A 589 -1.93 -1.47 35.10
CA VAL A 589 -2.82 -2.40 35.82
C VAL A 589 -4.31 -1.99 35.78
N ALA A 590 -4.60 -0.72 35.53
CA ALA A 590 -5.97 -0.21 35.45
C ALA A 590 -6.62 -0.45 34.06
N LEU A 591 -5.84 -0.75 33.00
CA LEU A 591 -6.41 -0.98 31.65
C LEU A 591 -7.42 -2.13 31.64
N GLY A 592 -7.20 -3.17 32.44
CA GLY A 592 -8.13 -4.29 32.55
C GLY A 592 -9.55 -3.87 32.94
N GLN A 593 -9.70 -2.75 33.68
CA GLN A 593 -11.00 -2.23 34.08
C GLN A 593 -11.77 -1.61 32.92
N LEU A 594 -11.07 -1.10 31.89
CA LEU A 594 -11.68 -0.48 30.72
C LEU A 594 -12.44 -1.47 29.84
N THR A 595 -12.11 -2.76 29.91
CA THR A 595 -12.85 -3.83 29.22
C THR A 595 -14.30 -3.97 29.69
N ARG A 596 -14.64 -3.42 30.87
CA ARG A 596 -16.00 -3.42 31.42
C ARG A 596 -16.85 -2.25 30.92
N ARG A 597 -16.24 -1.25 30.27
CA ARG A 597 -16.97 -0.11 29.71
C ARG A 597 -17.83 -0.60 28.54
N LYS A 598 -19.07 -0.10 28.45
CA LYS A 598 -19.94 -0.38 27.31
C LYS A 598 -19.27 0.12 26.02
N PRO A 599 -19.14 -0.71 24.97
CA PRO A 599 -18.59 -0.27 23.71
C PRO A 599 -19.37 0.90 23.11
N VAL A 600 -18.63 1.83 22.51
CA VAL A 600 -19.14 2.99 21.79
C VAL A 600 -19.09 2.71 20.29
N GLN A 601 -20.12 3.17 19.58
CA GLN A 601 -20.15 3.19 18.13
C GLN A 601 -19.40 4.41 17.62
N ALA A 602 -18.43 4.21 16.73
CA ALA A 602 -17.81 5.30 15.98
C ALA A 602 -17.85 5.03 14.48
N SER A 603 -17.89 6.10 13.69
CA SER A 603 -17.79 6.05 12.24
C SER A 603 -16.52 6.75 11.77
N SER A 604 -15.95 6.26 10.66
CA SER A 604 -14.89 6.96 9.95
C SER A 604 -15.49 7.82 8.84
N TRP A 605 -15.00 9.05 8.74
CA TRP A 605 -15.26 9.97 7.63
C TRP A 605 -14.58 9.52 6.33
N TRP A 606 -13.38 8.96 6.46
CA TRP A 606 -12.60 8.53 5.30
C TRP A 606 -13.02 7.16 4.80
N LYS A 607 -13.32 6.20 5.69
CA LYS A 607 -13.75 4.83 5.36
C LYS A 607 -15.25 4.66 5.65
N LEU A 608 -16.08 4.98 4.65
CA LEU A 608 -17.52 5.18 4.83
C LEU A 608 -18.31 3.90 5.11
N ASP A 609 -17.80 2.74 4.71
CA ASP A 609 -18.44 1.45 4.96
C ASP A 609 -18.08 0.85 6.32
N GLN A 610 -17.19 1.48 7.09
CA GLN A 610 -16.70 0.95 8.37
C GLN A 610 -17.42 1.60 9.55
N GLY A 611 -17.97 0.75 10.42
CA GLY A 611 -18.38 1.11 11.77
C GLY A 611 -17.45 0.43 12.77
N TYR A 612 -17.06 1.15 13.81
CA TYR A 612 -16.17 0.66 14.85
C TYR A 612 -16.95 0.46 16.14
N GLN A 613 -16.79 -0.72 16.76
CA GLN A 613 -17.12 -0.93 18.17
C GLN A 613 -15.86 -0.64 18.97
N LEU A 614 -15.83 0.45 19.72
CA LEU A 614 -14.70 0.82 20.54
C LEU A 614 -15.03 0.51 22.00
N ASP A 615 -14.39 -0.51 22.57
CA ASP A 615 -14.42 -0.67 24.02
C ASP A 615 -13.51 0.37 24.71
N GLY A 616 -13.46 0.36 26.05
CA GLY A 616 -12.64 1.32 26.78
C GLY A 616 -11.15 1.19 26.47
N VAL A 617 -10.67 -0.01 26.16
CA VAL A 617 -9.26 -0.24 25.80
C VAL A 617 -8.99 0.35 24.42
N ASN A 618 -9.85 0.12 23.43
CA ASN A 618 -9.71 0.73 22.11
C ASN A 618 -9.70 2.27 22.19
N LEU A 619 -10.56 2.85 23.03
CA LEU A 619 -10.57 4.30 23.27
C LEU A 619 -9.26 4.79 23.91
N PHE A 620 -8.68 4.02 24.82
CA PHE A 620 -7.39 4.34 25.45
C PHE A 620 -6.27 4.44 24.40
N TYR A 621 -6.08 3.42 23.56
CA TYR A 621 -5.06 3.45 22.51
C TYR A 621 -5.31 4.58 21.50
N LEU A 622 -6.57 4.75 21.09
CA LEU A 622 -6.97 5.76 20.13
C LEU A 622 -6.71 7.20 20.64
N GLN A 623 -7.04 7.50 21.90
CA GLN A 623 -6.74 8.80 22.51
C GLN A 623 -5.25 8.97 22.79
N SER A 624 -4.55 7.94 23.26
CA SER A 624 -3.10 8.01 23.56
C SER A 624 -2.30 8.32 22.30
N GLY A 625 -2.55 7.59 21.21
CA GLY A 625 -1.92 7.85 19.91
C GLY A 625 -2.23 9.24 19.39
N ALA A 626 -3.49 9.70 19.49
CA ALA A 626 -3.88 11.04 19.06
C ALA A 626 -3.22 12.17 19.87
N VAL A 627 -2.98 11.97 21.17
CA VAL A 627 -2.24 12.93 22.00
C VAL A 627 -0.79 13.02 21.53
N CYS A 628 -0.12 11.89 21.30
CA CYS A 628 1.26 11.89 20.80
C CYS A 628 1.35 12.49 19.39
N GLN A 629 0.39 12.22 18.51
CA GLN A 629 0.28 12.83 17.18
C GLN A 629 0.12 14.36 17.29
N TYR A 630 -0.78 14.85 18.16
CA TYR A 630 -0.94 16.27 18.42
C TYR A 630 0.36 16.90 18.96
N LEU A 631 1.00 16.27 19.95
CA LEU A 631 2.22 16.82 20.52
C LEU A 631 3.39 16.81 19.52
N LEU A 632 3.42 15.86 18.59
CA LEU A 632 4.47 15.77 17.58
C LEU A 632 4.26 16.75 16.42
N PHE A 633 3.01 16.94 15.97
CA PHE A 633 2.71 17.62 14.70
C PHE A 633 1.94 18.93 14.81
N ALA A 634 1.39 19.27 15.97
CA ALA A 634 0.77 20.58 16.16
C ALA A 634 1.83 21.67 16.39
N HIS A 635 1.54 22.88 15.90
CA HIS A 635 2.40 24.06 16.01
C HIS A 635 3.05 24.28 17.39
N GLY A 636 4.33 24.72 17.38
CA GLY A 636 5.07 25.20 18.55
C GLY A 636 6.00 24.16 19.18
N ASP A 637 6.37 24.37 20.45
CA ASP A 637 7.35 23.55 21.17
C ASP A 637 6.79 22.21 21.71
N ASN A 638 5.66 21.74 21.18
CA ASN A 638 4.97 20.54 21.70
C ASN A 638 5.83 19.26 21.55
N GLY A 639 6.71 19.20 20.55
CA GLY A 639 7.61 18.06 20.35
C GLY A 639 8.59 17.90 21.52
N ALA A 640 9.05 19.02 22.10
CA ALA A 640 9.87 18.99 23.31
C ALA A 640 9.09 18.46 24.52
N ALA A 641 7.80 18.83 24.63
CA ALA A 641 6.92 18.31 25.66
C ALA A 641 6.70 16.78 25.54
N LEU A 642 6.46 16.27 24.32
CA LEU A 642 6.37 14.82 24.09
C LEU A 642 7.65 14.11 24.52
N LYS A 643 8.81 14.61 24.07
CA LYS A 643 10.13 14.06 24.44
C LYS A 643 10.32 14.03 25.96
N SER A 644 10.00 15.11 26.67
CA SER A 644 10.08 15.18 28.12
C SER A 644 9.18 14.15 28.81
N LEU A 645 7.93 14.00 28.36
CA LEU A 645 6.98 13.03 28.93
C LEU A 645 7.42 11.58 28.71
N VAL A 646 7.90 11.25 27.50
CA VAL A 646 8.43 9.92 27.17
C VAL A 646 9.63 9.58 28.05
N ARG A 647 10.63 10.48 28.12
CA ARG A 647 11.81 10.23 28.95
C ARG A 647 11.47 10.12 30.43
N ALA A 648 10.56 10.96 30.93
CA ALA A 648 10.12 10.91 32.32
C ALA A 648 9.41 9.58 32.67
N TRP A 649 8.68 8.98 31.73
CA TRP A 649 8.05 7.69 31.97
C TRP A 649 9.09 6.57 32.09
N TYR A 650 10.02 6.47 31.12
CA TYR A 650 11.03 5.41 31.08
C TYR A 650 12.12 5.55 32.15
N ASP A 651 12.41 6.76 32.63
CA ASP A 651 13.33 6.95 33.76
C ASP A 651 12.65 6.83 35.14
N GLY A 652 11.33 6.62 35.17
CA GLY A 652 10.54 6.46 36.39
C GLY A 652 10.22 7.76 37.14
N SER A 653 10.49 8.94 36.55
CA SER A 653 10.18 10.25 37.16
C SER A 653 8.77 10.77 36.84
N TYR A 654 8.00 10.06 36.00
CA TYR A 654 6.62 10.43 35.69
C TYR A 654 5.72 10.38 36.93
N LYS A 655 4.94 11.45 37.13
CA LYS A 655 4.05 11.63 38.29
C LYS A 655 2.68 12.17 37.84
N PRO A 656 1.60 11.95 38.62
CA PRO A 656 0.29 12.51 38.30
C PRO A 656 0.36 14.03 38.12
N GLY A 657 -0.33 14.54 37.10
CA GLY A 657 -0.32 15.97 36.75
C GLY A 657 0.89 16.47 35.96
N MET A 658 1.88 15.61 35.65
CA MET A 658 3.07 16.00 34.87
C MET A 658 2.72 16.55 33.47
N VAL A 659 1.61 16.11 32.87
CA VAL A 659 1.11 16.68 31.61
C VAL A 659 0.93 18.20 31.72
N LYS A 660 0.34 18.70 32.81
CA LYS A 660 0.16 20.14 33.00
C LYS A 660 1.48 20.85 33.27
N GLU A 661 2.39 20.22 34.00
CA GLU A 661 3.73 20.75 34.27
C GLU A 661 4.53 20.95 32.97
N VAL A 662 4.50 19.95 32.09
CA VAL A 662 5.32 19.95 30.86
C VAL A 662 4.67 20.74 29.72
N THR A 663 3.34 20.61 29.53
CA THR A 663 2.63 21.27 28.42
C THR A 663 2.09 22.66 28.77
N GLY A 664 2.01 23.00 30.07
CA GLY A 664 1.31 24.18 30.56
C GLY A 664 -0.23 24.09 30.50
N LEU A 665 -0.79 22.97 30.02
CA LEU A 665 -2.23 22.80 29.79
C LEU A 665 -2.85 21.87 30.83
N ALA A 666 -4.02 22.22 31.34
CA ALA A 666 -4.81 21.27 32.12
C ALA A 666 -5.22 20.06 31.23
N PRO A 667 -5.38 18.84 31.80
CA PRO A 667 -5.77 17.65 31.06
C PRO A 667 -6.94 17.85 30.06
N ASP A 668 -8.04 18.45 30.54
CA ASP A 668 -9.22 18.71 29.70
C ASP A 668 -8.97 19.75 28.61
N GLU A 669 -8.08 20.71 28.86
CA GLU A 669 -7.71 21.71 27.85
C GLU A 669 -6.88 21.08 26.75
N LEU A 670 -5.86 20.27 27.11
CA LEU A 670 -5.07 19.50 26.14
C LEU A 670 -6.00 18.59 25.32
N GLY A 671 -6.90 17.86 25.98
CA GLY A 671 -7.88 17.01 25.32
C GLY A 671 -8.76 17.73 24.30
N LYS A 672 -9.23 18.94 24.61
CA LYS A 672 -9.97 19.79 23.65
C LYS A 672 -9.13 20.17 22.44
N ARG A 673 -7.84 20.49 22.63
CA ARG A 673 -6.92 20.81 21.54
C ARG A 673 -6.62 19.60 20.66
N VAL A 674 -6.42 18.42 21.26
CA VAL A 674 -6.27 17.15 20.54
C VAL A 674 -7.50 16.87 19.67
N LEU A 675 -8.72 16.99 20.21
CA LEU A 675 -9.94 16.81 19.42
C LEU A 675 -10.09 17.84 18.29
N ALA A 676 -9.68 19.09 18.52
CA ALA A 676 -9.67 20.11 17.48
C ALA A 676 -8.68 19.76 16.36
N PHE A 677 -7.47 19.32 16.72
CA PHE A 677 -6.46 18.83 15.78
C PHE A 677 -6.95 17.64 14.96
N CYS A 678 -7.54 16.63 15.60
CA CYS A 678 -8.14 15.48 14.90
C CYS A 678 -9.17 15.92 13.85
N ARG A 679 -10.02 16.92 14.17
CA ARG A 679 -11.00 17.46 13.22
C ARG A 679 -10.35 18.24 12.08
N GLN A 680 -9.27 18.98 12.35
CA GLN A 680 -8.49 19.64 11.29
C GLN A 680 -7.89 18.62 10.33
N CYS A 681 -7.26 17.55 10.83
CA CYS A 681 -6.73 16.46 10.01
C CYS A 681 -7.83 15.79 9.17
N ARG A 682 -8.98 15.47 9.79
CA ARG A 682 -10.16 14.94 9.07
C ARG A 682 -10.64 15.85 7.95
N ASP A 683 -10.50 17.17 8.11
CA ASP A 683 -10.88 18.14 7.10
C ASP A 683 -9.76 18.37 6.05
N GLY A 684 -8.69 17.55 6.07
CA GLY A 684 -7.53 17.64 5.18
C GLY A 684 -6.60 18.81 5.48
N LYS A 685 -6.74 19.43 6.66
CA LYS A 685 -5.95 20.59 7.09
C LYS A 685 -4.87 20.13 8.05
N LEU A 686 -3.71 19.76 7.51
CA LEU A 686 -2.51 19.63 8.35
C LEU A 686 -1.98 21.03 8.69
N PRO A 687 -1.44 21.23 9.91
CA PRO A 687 -0.58 22.38 10.20
C PRO A 687 0.50 22.51 9.12
N ALA A 688 0.74 23.74 8.61
CA ALA A 688 1.65 23.94 7.49
C ALA A 688 3.10 23.47 7.77
N ASP A 689 3.48 23.45 9.04
CA ASP A 689 4.75 22.94 9.56
C ASP A 689 4.75 21.43 9.81
N ALA A 690 3.61 20.74 9.92
CA ALA A 690 3.56 19.28 10.12
C ALA A 690 4.15 18.47 8.95
N THR A 691 4.33 19.12 7.79
CA THR A 691 4.96 18.52 6.59
C THR A 691 6.47 18.74 6.51
N LYS A 692 7.03 19.58 7.39
CA LYS A 692 8.47 19.80 7.54
C LYS A 692 9.01 18.89 8.63
#